data_AF-A0A354FPY6-F1
#
_entry.id   AF-A0A354FPY6-F1
#
_cell.length_a   1.000
_cell.length_b   1.000
_cell.length_c   1.000
_cell.angle_alpha   90.00
_cell.angle_beta   90.00
_cell.angle_gamma   90.00
#
_symmetry.space_group_name_H-M   'P 1'
#
loop_
_entity.id
_entity.type
_entity.pdbx_description
1 polymer ?
#
loop_
_entity_poly.entity_id
_entity_poly.type
_entity_poly.pdbx_seq_one_letter_code
_entity_poly.pdbx_strand_id
1 'polypeptide(L)'
;MQTSIPPEITNGLSSLRRRIRWIQLIRGLLKTASVVLIGLLAIVALDFFLAPLPSWARTTLFFGWIIASGLAAIIFIAKSLLTKISLVKLARWLEERHPEVQERISTALELSDHPEGISPELLLELSNEAVADIGTVDPNEEVAGSRVRRSIWAVTTCLVAIISLVAIWPREMSRLLTRAVSPFTELGNAGAFRFDMSSGNLEVLEGDKVQIDLTFTGDLEKPLQLVIEKNGNFISETLEPSASDGNSHRYSYHLHSAETGFKYSALVAGNKSDRFEVKVYRLPRILEPTVNFRYPPYTEWPDREVSLGTGIQALAGTEVTLKGRFDTPIERGEVLFDSGSLGEINLEPTARGTMVTWSQILQPGFEGAALMKVEHRLGRELDAAQFQLLAEEDPAPEVEILTPIQRVFQVKPTEQVILVYSAVEQIGIAKVEIELEVNGKPVKSLAELLPERIDGANGKLWEGEAMILLSNIVAKHKGAKQVKMRLAVSDNRPEWLSGPGIGYSEWLEFKLDINAESLVRQELRNQESDIKKTVGDAIKKVQEARNKMHDAKSQLDKEQVSERAEEVLAQAREKLEDAKEDLGELSERMKQSVQEHRRDDVEQAVAKLDEAKRSVENAPLQDTPEARKSEVDNALRESEEAINDLRELRQDIQKDQPKTNDLAKLQEMAQKQEELAREAAEQAPDQDWENEQRQMQEQIRQEVAQSPEAKAAAMKAQADQVMELSNEAEELKKAQEGLSKLSEEAEPAPQKMNADQLKNALAQEQQNALTEARQELAEARRDNEDDRAGDLDKAIKEAQEATNKARQSELEKAAELAK
;
A
#
# COMPACT_ATOMS: atom_id res chain seq x y z
N MET A 1 52.56 -6.06 79.21
CA MET A 1 51.69 -4.93 78.85
C MET A 1 52.36 -4.20 77.70
N GLN A 2 51.63 -3.87 76.64
CA GLN A 2 52.17 -3.24 75.44
C GLN A 2 52.78 -1.89 75.83
N THR A 3 54.08 -1.73 75.61
CA THR A 3 54.83 -0.48 75.70
C THR A 3 54.32 0.44 74.59
N SER A 4 53.23 1.14 74.87
CA SER A 4 52.69 2.15 73.98
C SER A 4 53.40 3.46 74.30
N ILE A 5 53.97 4.08 73.26
CA ILE A 5 54.53 5.43 73.32
C ILE A 5 53.46 6.36 73.94
N PRO A 6 53.81 7.25 74.89
CA PRO A 6 52.85 8.18 75.45
C PRO A 6 52.10 8.95 74.35
N PRO A 7 50.75 9.01 74.39
CA PRO A 7 49.97 9.69 73.37
C PRO A 7 50.35 11.17 73.25
N GLU A 8 50.90 11.79 74.29
CA GLU A 8 51.34 13.18 74.33
C GLU A 8 52.52 13.44 73.37
N ILE A 9 53.52 12.54 73.30
CA ILE A 9 54.67 12.66 72.38
C ILE A 9 54.21 12.52 70.93
N THR A 10 53.38 11.50 70.67
CA THR A 10 52.86 11.25 69.32
C THR A 10 51.91 12.35 68.86
N ASN A 11 51.07 12.88 69.75
CA ASN A 11 50.17 14.00 69.49
C ASN A 11 50.96 15.30 69.25
N GLY A 12 51.96 15.62 70.06
CA GLY A 12 52.86 16.77 69.89
C GLY A 12 53.58 16.74 68.54
N LEU A 13 54.28 15.65 68.22
CA LEU A 13 54.99 15.49 66.94
C LEU A 13 54.02 15.40 65.74
N SER A 14 52.82 14.83 65.91
CA SER A 14 51.81 14.81 64.83
C SER A 14 51.23 16.21 64.55
N SER A 15 51.08 17.06 65.58
CA SER A 15 50.64 18.45 65.44
C SER A 15 51.68 19.29 64.71
N LEU A 16 52.96 19.11 65.03
CA LEU A 16 54.10 19.72 64.32
C LEU A 16 54.19 19.23 62.88
N ARG A 17 54.03 17.92 62.63
CA ARG A 17 53.94 17.35 61.27
C ARG A 17 52.79 17.96 60.48
N ARG A 18 51.61 18.13 61.10
CA ARG A 18 50.44 18.74 60.46
C ARG A 18 50.70 20.21 60.11
N ARG A 19 51.35 20.97 60.99
CA ARG A 19 51.75 22.37 60.74
C ARG A 19 52.76 22.48 59.59
N ILE A 20 53.79 21.62 59.55
CA ILE A 20 54.77 21.56 58.45
C ILE A 20 54.08 21.22 57.14
N ARG A 21 53.20 20.20 57.12
CA ARG A 21 52.42 19.83 55.92
C ARG A 21 51.50 20.96 55.47
N TRP A 22 50.86 21.66 56.40
CA TRP A 22 50.00 22.80 56.09
C TRP A 22 50.77 23.96 55.43
N ILE A 23 51.95 24.30 55.97
CA ILE A 23 52.80 25.34 55.38
C ILE A 23 53.37 24.91 54.02
N GLN A 24 53.76 23.64 53.87
CA GLN A 24 54.17 23.08 52.58
C GLN A 24 53.03 23.09 51.55
N LEU A 25 51.82 22.75 51.97
CA LEU A 25 50.62 22.78 51.13
C LEU A 25 50.28 24.21 50.69
N ILE A 26 50.23 25.18 51.61
CA ILE A 26 49.99 26.59 51.27
C ILE A 26 51.08 27.11 50.32
N ARG A 27 52.34 26.81 50.58
CA ARG A 27 53.44 27.23 49.72
C ARG A 27 53.37 26.56 48.34
N GLY A 28 52.99 25.29 48.29
CA GLY A 28 52.77 24.55 47.06
C GLY A 28 51.61 25.13 46.25
N LEU A 29 50.49 25.44 46.90
CA LEU A 29 49.34 26.12 46.30
C LEU A 29 49.70 27.51 45.76
N LEU A 30 50.45 28.32 46.51
CA LEU A 30 50.84 29.64 46.02
C LEU A 30 51.82 29.58 44.84
N LYS A 31 52.77 28.63 44.84
CA LYS A 31 53.68 28.43 43.71
C LYS A 31 52.97 27.94 42.47
N THR A 32 52.03 26.99 42.62
CA THR A 32 51.21 26.50 41.51
C THR A 32 50.29 27.58 40.98
N ALA A 33 49.61 28.32 41.85
CA ALA A 33 48.82 29.49 41.48
C ALA A 33 49.66 30.54 40.73
N SER A 34 50.91 30.75 41.14
CA SER A 34 51.82 31.65 40.41
C SER A 34 52.09 31.13 38.99
N VAL A 35 52.37 29.84 38.81
CA VAL A 35 52.59 29.23 37.48
C VAL A 35 51.33 29.34 36.61
N VAL A 36 50.15 29.07 37.19
CA VAL A 36 48.85 29.21 36.51
C VAL A 36 48.63 30.64 36.04
N LEU A 37 48.79 31.63 36.92
CA LEU A 37 48.53 33.04 36.61
C LEU A 37 49.56 33.63 35.63
N ILE A 38 50.85 33.30 35.79
CA ILE A 38 51.90 33.72 34.86
C ILE A 38 51.66 33.10 33.48
N GLY A 39 51.31 31.81 33.43
CA GLY A 39 50.99 31.13 32.18
C GLY A 39 49.76 31.73 31.49
N LEU A 40 48.72 32.08 32.26
CA LEU A 40 47.53 32.76 31.74
C LEU A 40 47.88 34.13 31.14
N LEU A 41 48.66 34.95 31.86
CA LEU A 41 49.15 36.24 31.36
C LEU A 41 50.02 36.07 30.11
N ALA A 42 50.86 35.04 30.06
CA ALA A 42 51.68 34.74 28.88
C ALA A 42 50.82 34.38 27.67
N ILE A 43 49.77 33.55 27.84
CA ILE A 43 48.84 33.23 26.75
C ILE A 43 48.12 34.49 26.26
N VAL A 44 47.61 35.31 27.17
CA VAL A 44 46.96 36.58 26.84
C VAL A 44 47.90 37.50 26.06
N ALA A 45 49.14 37.65 26.52
CA ALA A 45 50.13 38.48 25.85
C ALA A 45 50.47 37.95 24.46
N LEU A 46 50.67 36.63 24.32
CA LEU A 46 50.94 36.00 23.03
C LEU A 46 49.74 36.15 22.08
N ASP A 47 48.50 35.98 22.55
CA ASP A 47 47.30 36.14 21.73
C ASP A 47 47.05 37.60 21.32
N PHE A 48 47.51 38.58 22.11
CA PHE A 48 47.45 39.99 21.76
C PHE A 48 48.54 40.39 20.74
N PHE A 49 49.81 40.03 20.98
CA PHE A 49 50.94 40.48 20.15
C PHE A 49 51.14 39.69 18.87
N LEU A 50 50.78 38.39 18.85
CA LEU A 50 50.92 37.51 17.69
C LEU A 50 49.58 37.26 16.97
N ALA A 51 48.57 38.09 17.24
CA ALA A 51 47.27 38.01 16.57
C ALA A 51 47.39 38.21 15.05
N PRO A 52 46.61 37.47 14.22
CA PRO A 52 45.67 36.41 14.61
C PRO A 52 46.37 35.04 14.78
N LEU A 53 46.29 34.46 15.99
CA LEU A 53 46.79 33.10 16.23
C LEU A 53 45.85 32.04 15.61
N PRO A 54 46.38 31.05 14.87
CA PRO A 54 45.57 29.94 14.37
C PRO A 54 45.08 29.06 15.51
N SER A 55 43.95 28.35 15.30
CA SER A 55 43.31 27.54 16.35
C SER A 55 44.22 26.45 16.94
N TRP A 56 45.08 25.83 16.12
CA TRP A 56 46.05 24.84 16.62
C TRP A 56 47.06 25.46 17.57
N ALA A 57 47.55 26.67 17.32
CA ALA A 57 48.51 27.35 18.18
C ALA A 57 47.89 27.69 19.55
N ARG A 58 46.64 28.18 19.55
CA ARG A 58 45.87 28.42 20.78
C ARG A 58 45.67 27.12 21.58
N THR A 59 45.35 26.04 20.89
CA THR A 59 45.16 24.71 21.50
C THR A 59 46.46 24.20 22.14
N THR A 60 47.59 24.31 21.44
CA THR A 60 48.91 23.95 21.97
C THR A 60 49.31 24.79 23.18
N LEU A 61 49.08 26.10 23.14
CA LEU A 61 49.35 26.99 24.27
C LEU A 61 48.50 26.63 25.49
N PHE A 62 47.20 26.37 25.29
CA PHE A 62 46.30 25.96 26.36
C PHE A 62 46.70 24.62 26.99
N PHE A 63 46.90 23.57 26.19
CA PHE A 63 47.31 22.27 26.73
C PHE A 63 48.72 22.31 27.33
N GLY A 64 49.65 23.06 26.74
CA GLY A 64 50.96 23.31 27.31
C GLY A 64 50.88 23.98 28.69
N TRP A 65 49.98 24.96 28.84
CA TRP A 65 49.70 25.62 30.11
C TRP A 65 49.06 24.69 31.14
N ILE A 66 48.11 23.84 30.73
CA ILE A 66 47.51 22.82 31.61
C ILE A 66 48.57 21.81 32.07
N ILE A 67 49.42 21.32 31.16
CA ILE A 67 50.51 20.39 31.48
C ILE A 67 51.50 21.04 32.46
N ALA A 68 51.91 22.29 32.19
CA ALA A 68 52.81 23.03 33.07
C ALA A 68 52.20 23.25 34.46
N SER A 69 50.91 23.56 34.53
CA SER A 69 50.16 23.74 35.77
C SER A 69 50.03 22.42 36.55
N GLY A 70 49.74 21.32 35.86
CA GLY A 70 49.67 19.98 36.43
C GLY A 70 51.03 19.49 36.95
N LEU A 71 52.10 19.70 36.18
CA LEU A 71 53.46 19.37 36.59
C LEU A 71 53.89 20.20 37.81
N ALA A 72 53.55 21.48 37.85
CA ALA A 72 53.77 22.32 39.02
C ALA A 72 53.01 21.78 40.24
N ALA A 73 51.76 21.33 40.08
CA ALA A 73 50.97 20.73 41.16
C ALA A 73 51.60 19.42 41.66
N ILE A 74 52.08 18.57 40.75
CA ILE A 74 52.78 17.33 41.12
C ILE A 74 54.07 17.64 41.88
N ILE A 75 54.90 18.55 41.38
CA ILE A 75 56.22 18.87 41.96
C ILE A 75 56.08 19.60 43.30
N PHE A 76 55.19 20.58 43.41
CA PHE A 76 55.12 21.47 44.58
C PHE A 76 54.10 21.02 45.63
N ILE A 77 53.04 20.29 45.25
CA ILE A 77 51.98 19.84 46.16
C ILE A 77 52.09 18.33 46.38
N ALA A 78 51.92 17.52 45.33
CA ALA A 78 51.82 16.06 45.47
C ALA A 78 53.11 15.45 46.02
N LYS A 79 54.28 15.78 45.45
CA LYS A 79 55.59 15.31 45.94
C LYS A 79 55.81 15.69 47.41
N SER A 80 55.43 16.89 47.81
CA SER A 80 55.59 17.35 49.20
C SER A 80 54.67 16.60 50.17
N LEU A 81 53.44 16.27 49.75
CA LEU A 81 52.46 15.57 50.58
C LEU A 81 52.69 14.05 50.64
N LEU A 82 53.18 13.46 49.56
CA LEU A 82 53.41 12.01 49.43
C LEU A 82 54.75 11.55 50.04
N THR A 83 55.66 12.48 50.33
CA THR A 83 56.94 12.14 50.99
C THR A 83 56.67 11.73 52.45
N LYS A 84 57.07 10.51 52.83
CA LYS A 84 56.92 10.00 54.20
C LYS A 84 57.92 10.70 55.14
N ILE A 85 57.40 11.48 56.10
CA ILE A 85 58.17 12.06 57.21
C ILE A 85 57.98 11.13 58.41
N SER A 86 59.00 10.35 58.79
CA SER A 86 58.92 9.50 60.00
C SER A 86 58.91 10.36 61.26
N LEU A 87 58.30 9.86 62.35
CA LEU A 87 58.26 10.60 63.63
C LEU A 87 59.69 10.79 64.18
N VAL A 88 60.57 9.80 64.00
CA VAL A 88 61.98 9.83 64.39
C VAL A 88 62.77 10.93 63.67
N LYS A 89 62.58 11.08 62.35
CA LYS A 89 63.22 12.17 61.60
C LYS A 89 62.74 13.55 62.03
N LEU A 90 61.48 13.65 62.46
CA LEU A 90 60.92 14.90 62.95
C LEU A 90 61.42 15.24 64.36
N ALA A 91 61.58 14.23 65.23
CA ALA A 91 62.19 14.36 66.55
C ALA A 91 63.64 14.84 66.44
N ARG A 92 64.47 14.19 65.60
CA ARG A 92 65.85 14.62 65.35
C ARG A 92 65.95 16.04 64.77
N TRP A 93 65.05 16.40 63.84
CA TRP A 93 65.01 17.75 63.29
C TRP A 93 64.65 18.82 64.33
N LEU A 94 63.81 18.46 65.31
CA LEU A 94 63.44 19.34 66.41
C LEU A 94 64.60 19.49 67.42
N GLU A 95 65.26 18.38 67.77
CA GLU A 95 66.41 18.36 68.68
C GLU A 95 67.64 19.10 68.12
N GLU A 96 67.86 19.07 66.79
CA GLU A 96 68.90 19.89 66.14
C GLU A 96 68.72 21.40 66.39
N ARG A 97 67.49 21.85 66.66
CA ARG A 97 67.16 23.26 66.93
C ARG A 97 67.04 23.59 68.42
N HIS A 98 66.79 22.57 69.24
CA HIS A 98 66.67 22.66 70.68
C HIS A 98 67.69 21.71 71.35
N PRO A 99 68.99 22.10 71.43
CA PRO A 99 70.01 21.29 72.09
C PRO A 99 69.70 20.95 73.56
N GLU A 100 68.84 21.76 74.19
CA GLU A 100 68.33 21.56 75.56
C GLU A 100 67.59 20.23 75.76
N VAL A 101 67.05 19.63 74.70
CA VAL A 101 66.28 18.37 74.74
C VAL A 101 67.17 17.12 74.72
N GLN A 102 68.49 17.26 74.50
CA GLN A 102 69.51 16.19 74.69
C GLN A 102 69.18 14.82 74.05
N GLU A 103 68.68 14.78 72.81
CA GLU A 103 68.32 13.55 72.07
C GLU A 103 67.24 12.67 72.73
N ARG A 104 66.53 13.17 73.75
CA ARG A 104 65.58 12.39 74.57
C ARG A 104 64.35 11.95 73.78
N ILE A 105 63.84 12.77 72.86
CA ILE A 105 62.60 12.51 72.12
C ILE A 105 62.85 11.51 70.98
N SER A 106 63.96 11.63 70.25
CA SER A 106 64.32 10.68 69.20
C SER A 106 64.73 9.32 69.77
N THR A 107 65.50 9.31 70.87
CA THR A 107 65.91 8.09 71.59
C THR A 107 64.71 7.37 72.21
N ALA A 108 63.79 8.10 72.87
CA ALA A 108 62.56 7.50 73.39
C ALA A 108 61.71 6.86 72.29
N LEU A 109 61.66 7.46 71.10
CA LEU A 109 60.87 6.95 69.98
C LEU A 109 61.54 5.76 69.26
N GLU A 110 62.87 5.73 69.12
CA GLU A 110 63.61 4.60 68.54
C GLU A 110 63.61 3.38 69.46
N LEU A 111 63.80 3.57 70.77
CA LEU A 111 63.78 2.49 71.76
C LEU A 111 62.36 1.94 71.99
N SER A 112 61.32 2.74 71.74
CA SER A 112 59.93 2.27 71.79
C SER A 112 59.54 1.40 70.59
N ASP A 113 60.13 1.61 69.42
CA ASP A 113 59.90 0.79 68.21
C ASP A 113 60.72 -0.53 68.25
N HIS A 114 61.82 -0.54 69.01
CA HIS A 114 62.70 -1.70 69.23
C HIS A 114 63.01 -1.92 70.73
N PRO A 115 62.06 -2.43 71.54
CA PRO A 115 62.21 -2.54 73.00
C PRO A 115 63.10 -3.71 73.48
N GLU A 116 63.85 -4.37 72.59
CA GLU A 116 64.66 -5.55 72.93
C GLU A 116 65.87 -5.17 73.80
N GLY A 117 65.92 -5.70 75.03
CA GLY A 117 67.08 -5.54 75.93
C GLY A 117 67.05 -4.34 76.89
N ILE A 118 65.91 -3.64 77.04
CA ILE A 118 65.79 -2.43 77.86
C ILE A 118 64.78 -2.65 79.01
N SER A 119 65.07 -2.13 80.20
CA SER A 119 64.14 -2.23 81.33
C SER A 119 62.90 -1.33 81.10
N PRO A 120 61.67 -1.82 81.36
CA PRO A 120 60.45 -1.04 81.16
C PRO A 120 60.39 0.25 81.98
N GLU A 121 61.03 0.27 83.15
CA GLU A 121 61.06 1.41 84.07
C GLU A 121 61.94 2.56 83.55
N LEU A 122 63.12 2.25 82.99
CA LEU A 122 63.96 3.24 82.29
C LEU A 122 63.29 3.82 81.05
N LEU A 123 62.55 2.99 80.30
CA LEU A 123 61.83 3.43 79.11
C LEU A 123 60.67 4.37 79.48
N LEU A 124 59.97 4.08 80.59
CA LEU A 124 58.94 4.96 81.14
C LEU A 124 59.49 6.29 81.62
N GLU A 125 60.59 6.31 82.38
CA GLU A 125 61.20 7.55 82.87
C GLU A 125 61.72 8.42 81.71
N LEU A 126 62.41 7.81 80.74
CA LEU A 126 62.86 8.50 79.53
C LEU A 126 61.68 9.05 78.72
N SER A 127 60.56 8.32 78.67
CA SER A 127 59.35 8.78 78.00
C SER A 127 58.66 9.94 78.74
N ASN A 128 58.66 9.96 80.07
CA ASN A 128 58.11 11.06 80.87
C ASN A 128 58.94 12.34 80.73
N GLU A 129 60.27 12.22 80.73
CA GLU A 129 61.16 13.35 80.44
C GLU A 129 60.95 13.88 79.02
N ALA A 130 60.83 13.00 78.02
CA ALA A 130 60.52 13.38 76.64
C ALA A 130 59.14 14.05 76.48
N VAL A 131 58.15 13.72 77.33
CA VAL A 131 56.83 14.40 77.39
C VAL A 131 56.95 15.82 77.95
N ALA A 132 57.79 16.03 78.97
CA ALA A 132 58.04 17.36 79.52
C ALA A 132 58.72 18.26 78.47
N ASP A 133 59.69 17.70 77.74
CA ASP A 133 60.48 18.43 76.73
C ASP A 133 59.68 18.73 75.44
N ILE A 134 58.78 17.84 75.00
CA ILE A 134 57.89 18.13 73.85
C ILE A 134 56.83 19.18 74.21
N GLY A 135 56.42 19.23 75.48
CA GLY A 135 55.40 20.16 75.98
C GLY A 135 55.84 21.63 76.00
N THR A 136 57.15 21.90 75.99
CA THR A 136 57.72 23.25 75.95
C THR A 136 57.83 23.84 74.53
N VAL A 137 57.57 23.06 73.49
CA VAL A 137 57.71 23.47 72.08
C VAL A 137 56.35 23.90 71.52
N ASP A 138 56.21 25.17 71.11
CA ASP A 138 55.04 25.62 70.34
C ASP A 138 55.27 25.38 68.82
N PRO A 139 54.48 24.52 68.17
CA PRO A 139 54.57 24.29 66.72
C PRO A 139 54.42 25.55 65.85
N ASN A 140 53.81 26.61 66.36
CA ASN A 140 53.59 27.86 65.63
C ASN A 140 54.80 28.79 65.61
N GLU A 141 55.64 28.77 66.65
CA GLU A 141 56.87 29.57 66.72
C GLU A 141 58.00 28.94 65.92
N GLU A 142 58.12 27.61 65.94
CA GLU A 142 59.24 26.87 65.31
C GLU A 142 59.21 26.83 63.77
N VAL A 143 58.00 26.85 63.19
CA VAL A 143 57.82 26.81 61.73
C VAL A 143 57.27 28.16 61.26
N ALA A 144 58.15 29.16 61.20
CA ALA A 144 57.80 30.48 60.74
C ALA A 144 57.28 30.51 59.28
N GLY A 145 56.11 31.11 59.08
CA GLY A 145 55.49 31.32 57.75
C GLY A 145 56.20 32.37 56.88
N SER A 146 57.32 32.95 57.31
CA SER A 146 58.04 34.03 56.60
C SER A 146 58.41 33.67 55.16
N ARG A 147 58.67 32.37 54.90
CA ARG A 147 59.01 31.86 53.56
C ARG A 147 57.80 31.74 52.62
N VAL A 148 56.57 31.80 53.15
CA VAL A 148 55.30 31.85 52.39
C VAL A 148 55.06 33.26 51.83
N ARG A 149 55.45 34.31 52.57
CA ARG A 149 55.26 35.73 52.17
C ARG A 149 55.85 36.05 50.80
N ARG A 150 56.99 35.47 50.43
CA ARG A 150 57.60 35.68 49.09
C ARG A 150 56.75 35.12 47.95
N SER A 151 56.08 33.99 48.16
CA SER A 151 55.18 33.41 47.16
C SER A 151 53.82 34.14 47.07
N ILE A 152 53.38 34.77 48.16
CA ILE A 152 52.19 35.64 48.15
C ILE A 152 52.40 36.85 47.24
N TRP A 153 53.59 37.47 47.28
CA TRP A 153 53.89 38.60 46.40
C TRP A 153 53.77 38.26 44.91
N ALA A 154 54.28 37.10 44.47
CA ALA A 154 54.17 36.68 43.07
C ALA A 154 52.71 36.54 42.60
N VAL A 155 51.87 35.87 43.40
CA VAL A 155 50.43 35.72 43.11
C VAL A 155 49.73 37.07 43.12
N THR A 156 49.99 37.90 44.14
CA THR A 156 49.36 39.21 44.31
C THR A 156 49.71 40.14 43.14
N THR A 157 50.98 40.18 42.72
CA THR A 157 51.41 40.98 41.57
C THR A 157 50.71 40.55 40.27
N CYS A 158 50.60 39.24 40.01
CA CYS A 158 49.90 38.75 38.82
C CYS A 158 48.40 39.08 38.87
N LEU A 159 47.77 38.93 40.03
CA LEU A 159 46.35 39.23 40.20
C LEU A 159 46.06 40.72 40.03
N VAL A 160 46.88 41.60 40.62
CA VAL A 160 46.78 43.05 40.44
C VAL A 160 47.01 43.46 38.99
N ALA A 161 47.93 42.79 38.28
CA ALA A 161 48.15 43.03 36.86
C ALA A 161 46.90 42.66 36.04
N ILE A 162 46.32 41.47 36.25
CA ILE A 162 45.08 41.05 35.57
C ILE A 162 43.94 42.02 35.86
N ILE A 163 43.71 42.36 37.13
CA ILE A 163 42.63 43.28 37.54
C ILE A 163 42.83 44.67 36.91
N SER A 164 44.05 45.20 36.94
CA SER A 164 44.38 46.48 36.31
C SER A 164 44.12 46.45 34.80
N LEU A 165 44.54 45.39 34.11
CA LEU A 165 44.32 45.24 32.67
C LEU A 165 42.83 45.13 32.32
N VAL A 166 42.04 44.40 33.10
CA VAL A 166 40.58 44.31 32.94
C VAL A 166 39.91 45.66 33.19
N ALA A 167 40.38 46.44 34.17
CA ALA A 167 39.82 47.75 34.47
C ALA A 167 40.12 48.79 33.37
N ILE A 168 41.30 48.74 32.75
CA ILE A 168 41.73 49.66 31.70
C ILE A 168 41.13 49.28 30.33
N TRP A 169 41.12 47.98 29.99
CA TRP A 169 40.65 47.45 28.71
C TRP A 169 39.61 46.33 28.90
N PRO A 170 38.41 46.65 29.42
CA PRO A 170 37.43 45.63 29.80
C PRO A 170 36.91 44.79 28.63
N ARG A 171 36.79 45.37 27.42
CA ARG A 171 36.24 44.67 26.25
C ARG A 171 37.26 43.72 25.60
N GLU A 172 38.52 44.16 25.53
CA GLU A 172 39.63 43.41 24.95
C GLU A 172 40.08 42.31 25.91
N MET A 173 40.26 42.66 27.19
CA MET A 173 40.78 41.74 28.19
C MET A 173 39.78 40.62 28.54
N SER A 174 38.46 40.90 28.54
CA SER A 174 37.46 39.84 28.74
C SER A 174 37.53 38.79 27.62
N ARG A 175 37.61 39.22 26.36
CA ARG A 175 37.77 38.32 25.20
C ARG A 175 39.08 37.54 25.27
N LEU A 176 40.21 38.20 25.53
CA LEU A 176 41.51 37.51 25.64
C LEU A 176 41.55 36.48 26.77
N LEU A 177 40.96 36.79 27.94
CA LEU A 177 40.84 35.82 29.04
C LEU A 177 39.98 34.62 28.66
N THR A 178 38.80 34.86 28.07
CA THR A 178 37.90 33.77 27.62
C THR A 178 38.56 32.89 26.57
N ARG A 179 39.29 33.47 25.61
CA ARG A 179 40.06 32.74 24.59
C ARG A 179 41.24 31.97 25.18
N ALA A 180 41.88 32.50 26.21
CA ALA A 180 43.00 31.83 26.86
C ALA A 180 42.58 30.57 27.63
N VAL A 181 41.40 30.58 28.27
CA VAL A 181 40.87 29.43 29.02
C VAL A 181 39.95 28.52 28.18
N SER A 182 39.50 28.98 27.01
CA SER A 182 38.67 28.22 26.09
C SER A 182 39.20 28.37 24.64
N PRO A 183 40.15 27.51 24.24
CA PRO A 183 40.84 27.63 22.95
C PRO A 183 39.94 27.31 21.73
N PHE A 184 38.81 26.63 21.95
CA PHE A 184 37.84 26.23 20.91
C PHE A 184 36.73 27.26 20.68
N THR A 185 36.78 28.43 21.34
CA THR A 185 35.80 29.49 21.13
C THR A 185 35.87 30.04 19.70
N GLU A 186 34.69 30.33 19.16
CA GLU A 186 34.54 31.04 17.87
C GLU A 186 34.66 32.56 18.01
N LEU A 187 35.08 33.05 19.18
CA LEU A 187 35.32 34.46 19.44
C LEU A 187 36.51 35.00 18.63
N GLY A 188 36.31 36.16 18.03
CA GLY A 188 37.33 36.99 17.38
C GLY A 188 38.37 37.50 18.38
N ASN A 189 39.42 38.15 17.89
CA ASN A 189 40.55 38.55 18.74
C ASN A 189 40.23 39.81 19.57
N ALA A 190 41.24 40.40 20.22
CA ALA A 190 41.07 41.63 20.98
C ALA A 190 40.40 42.75 20.16
N GLY A 191 40.60 42.81 18.84
CA GLY A 191 39.99 43.79 17.95
C GLY A 191 38.58 43.46 17.48
N ALA A 192 38.00 42.32 17.87
CA ALA A 192 36.68 41.89 17.40
C ALA A 192 35.54 42.87 17.74
N PHE A 193 35.66 43.62 18.84
CA PHE A 193 34.67 44.63 19.23
C PHE A 193 34.57 45.81 18.24
N ARG A 194 35.55 45.96 17.33
CA ARG A 194 35.54 46.96 16.27
C ARG A 194 34.64 46.57 15.10
N PHE A 195 34.20 45.31 15.06
CA PHE A 195 33.24 44.81 14.07
C PHE A 195 31.85 44.80 14.69
N ASP A 196 30.91 45.47 14.04
CA ASP A 196 29.49 45.29 14.26
C ASP A 196 28.92 44.48 13.09
N MET A 197 28.49 43.25 13.38
CA MET A 197 28.07 42.27 12.38
C MET A 197 26.54 42.21 12.36
N SER A 198 25.92 43.17 11.68
CA SER A 198 24.46 43.34 11.66
C SER A 198 23.71 42.10 11.19
N SER A 199 24.26 41.33 10.25
CA SER A 199 23.63 40.09 9.77
C SER A 199 23.74 38.91 10.75
N GLY A 200 24.83 38.80 11.52
CA GLY A 200 25.04 37.71 12.47
C GLY A 200 24.91 36.30 11.87
N ASN A 201 24.26 35.38 12.59
CA ASN A 201 23.95 34.05 12.05
C ASN A 201 22.70 34.15 11.16
N LEU A 202 22.76 33.53 9.98
CA LEU A 202 21.67 33.55 9.01
C LEU A 202 21.16 32.13 8.75
N GLU A 203 19.85 31.99 8.57
CA GLU A 203 19.21 30.76 8.14
C GLU A 203 18.42 31.04 6.86
N VAL A 204 18.76 30.35 5.78
CA VAL A 204 18.17 30.59 4.45
C VAL A 204 17.84 29.27 3.76
N LEU A 205 17.02 29.31 2.72
CA LEU A 205 16.78 28.16 1.85
C LEU A 205 17.84 28.07 0.74
N GLU A 206 18.01 26.88 0.20
CA GLU A 206 18.82 26.63 -0.98
C GLU A 206 18.31 27.48 -2.15
N GLY A 207 19.22 28.21 -2.80
CA GLY A 207 18.89 29.15 -3.87
C GLY A 207 18.64 30.59 -3.40
N ASP A 208 18.48 30.84 -2.10
CA ASP A 208 18.25 32.19 -1.60
C ASP A 208 19.48 33.09 -1.73
N LYS A 209 19.22 34.40 -1.90
CA LYS A 209 20.24 35.43 -1.83
C LYS A 209 20.66 35.65 -0.37
N VAL A 210 21.96 35.67 -0.11
CA VAL A 210 22.51 35.98 1.21
C VAL A 210 23.22 37.32 1.16
N GLN A 211 22.86 38.22 2.07
CA GLN A 211 23.50 39.51 2.26
C GLN A 211 24.15 39.57 3.65
N ILE A 212 25.46 39.79 3.66
CA ILE A 212 26.25 39.95 4.88
C ILE A 212 26.64 41.42 4.99
N ASP A 213 25.97 42.12 5.89
CA ASP A 213 26.25 43.50 6.24
C ASP A 213 27.07 43.56 7.52
N LEU A 214 28.12 44.38 7.51
CA LEU A 214 28.96 44.62 8.67
C LEU A 214 29.54 46.03 8.66
N THR A 215 29.89 46.52 9.85
CA THR A 215 30.57 47.80 10.04
C THR A 215 31.88 47.59 10.78
N PHE A 216 32.96 48.16 10.29
CA PHE A 216 34.27 48.19 10.95
C PHE A 216 34.57 49.60 11.46
N THR A 217 34.99 49.72 12.72
CA THR A 217 35.42 50.98 13.33
C THR A 217 36.92 51.00 13.61
N GLY A 218 37.68 51.79 12.86
CA GLY A 218 39.13 51.90 12.98
C GLY A 218 39.79 52.37 11.68
N ASP A 219 41.10 52.60 11.72
CA ASP A 219 41.83 53.08 10.56
C ASP A 219 41.96 51.99 9.48
N LEU A 220 41.66 52.34 8.23
CA LEU A 220 41.80 51.47 7.06
C LEU A 220 43.20 51.58 6.44
N GLU A 221 44.16 50.86 7.03
CA GLU A 221 45.48 50.69 6.40
C GLU A 221 45.49 49.57 5.34
N LYS A 222 44.51 48.66 5.40
CA LYS A 222 44.37 47.48 4.53
C LYS A 222 42.88 47.24 4.24
N PRO A 223 42.52 46.69 3.06
CA PRO A 223 41.14 46.37 2.74
C PRO A 223 40.62 45.24 3.62
N LEU A 224 39.30 45.14 3.73
CA LEU A 224 38.66 44.13 4.56
C LEU A 224 38.63 42.79 3.84
N GLN A 225 39.04 41.73 4.54
CA GLN A 225 38.97 40.36 4.06
C GLN A 225 37.81 39.64 4.74
N LEU A 226 36.82 39.23 3.96
CA LEU A 226 35.77 38.31 4.39
C LEU A 226 36.27 36.87 4.19
N VAL A 227 36.59 36.20 5.29
CA VAL A 227 37.06 34.83 5.30
C VAL A 227 35.87 33.89 5.42
N ILE A 228 35.60 33.12 4.38
CA ILE A 228 34.52 32.12 4.27
C ILE A 228 35.13 30.73 4.36
N GLU A 229 34.58 29.86 5.22
CA GLU A 229 34.90 28.45 5.29
C GLU A 229 33.70 27.63 4.81
N LYS A 230 33.90 26.93 3.68
CA LYS A 230 32.92 26.03 3.06
C LYS A 230 33.56 24.66 2.88
N ASN A 231 32.99 23.62 3.50
CA ASN A 231 33.47 22.23 3.43
C ASN A 231 34.97 22.05 3.79
N GLY A 232 35.48 22.82 4.75
CA GLY A 232 36.90 22.79 5.18
C GLY A 232 37.86 23.58 4.29
N ASN A 233 37.38 24.15 3.17
CA ASN A 233 38.15 25.07 2.34
C ASN A 233 37.92 26.51 2.81
N PHE A 234 39.01 27.28 2.87
CA PHE A 234 38.98 28.70 3.22
C PHE A 234 39.11 29.55 1.96
N ILE A 235 38.13 30.42 1.76
CA ILE A 235 38.09 31.42 0.69
C ILE A 235 38.17 32.79 1.36
N SER A 236 39.00 33.69 0.83
CA SER A 236 39.11 35.05 1.34
C SER A 236 38.70 36.03 0.25
N GLU A 237 37.61 36.74 0.48
CA GLU A 237 37.08 37.76 -0.44
C GLU A 237 37.48 39.14 0.07
N THR A 238 38.01 39.99 -0.82
CA THR A 238 38.38 41.36 -0.45
C THR A 238 37.20 42.28 -0.71
N LEU A 239 36.76 43.00 0.31
CA LEU A 239 35.64 43.94 0.26
C LEU A 239 36.11 45.38 0.38
N GLU A 240 35.54 46.23 -0.46
CA GLU A 240 35.66 47.68 -0.37
C GLU A 240 34.48 48.27 0.43
N PRO A 241 34.69 49.35 1.20
CA PRO A 241 33.62 49.94 1.99
C PRO A 241 32.56 50.56 1.09
N SER A 242 31.30 50.17 1.28
CA SER A 242 30.15 50.75 0.59
C SER A 242 29.86 52.19 1.04
N ALA A 243 30.22 52.53 2.28
CA ALA A 243 30.19 53.89 2.81
C ALA A 243 31.25 54.04 3.92
N SER A 244 31.82 55.24 4.04
CA SER A 244 32.75 55.59 5.13
C SER A 244 32.34 56.91 5.76
N ASP A 245 32.23 56.94 7.09
CA ASP A 245 31.96 58.13 7.90
C ASP A 245 33.02 58.23 9.01
N GLY A 246 34.02 59.09 8.80
CA GLY A 246 35.21 59.16 9.65
C GLY A 246 35.92 57.81 9.74
N ASN A 247 36.02 57.27 10.96
CA ASN A 247 36.63 55.97 11.26
C ASN A 247 35.64 54.80 11.19
N SER A 248 34.41 55.01 10.73
CA SER A 248 33.38 53.97 10.59
C SER A 248 33.17 53.60 9.13
N HIS A 249 33.33 52.33 8.80
CA HIS A 249 33.33 51.82 7.43
C HIS A 249 32.31 50.69 7.30
N ARG A 250 31.32 50.87 6.43
CA ARG A 250 30.25 49.89 6.16
C ARG A 250 30.61 49.02 4.96
N TYR A 251 30.30 47.75 5.05
CA TYR A 251 30.55 46.75 4.02
C TYR A 251 29.29 45.90 3.82
N SER A 252 29.09 45.47 2.57
CA SER A 252 28.06 44.49 2.22
C SER A 252 28.68 43.45 1.29
N TYR A 253 28.45 42.18 1.58
CA TYR A 253 28.75 41.07 0.68
C TYR A 253 27.47 40.40 0.24
N HIS A 254 27.31 40.23 -1.07
CA HIS A 254 26.14 39.61 -1.68
C HIS A 254 26.52 38.28 -2.32
N LEU A 255 25.92 37.20 -1.83
CA LEU A 255 25.92 35.90 -2.47
C LEU A 255 24.60 35.70 -3.20
N HIS A 256 24.66 35.48 -4.51
CA HIS A 256 23.49 35.42 -5.38
C HIS A 256 22.58 34.22 -5.12
N SER A 257 23.17 33.10 -4.70
CA SER A 257 22.46 31.83 -4.46
C SER A 257 23.22 31.02 -3.42
N ALA A 258 22.56 30.69 -2.31
CA ALA A 258 23.12 29.87 -1.25
C ALA A 258 22.92 28.38 -1.59
N GLU A 259 24.02 27.65 -1.83
CA GLU A 259 23.96 26.21 -2.14
C GLU A 259 24.18 25.33 -0.90
N THR A 260 25.13 25.71 -0.05
CA THR A 260 25.57 24.94 1.10
C THR A 260 25.88 25.87 2.25
N GLY A 261 25.65 25.42 3.48
CA GLY A 261 26.04 26.16 4.68
C GLY A 261 27.54 26.48 4.71
N PHE A 262 27.88 27.64 5.27
CA PHE A 262 29.26 28.09 5.41
C PHE A 262 29.43 28.96 6.65
N LYS A 263 30.66 28.98 7.19
CA LYS A 263 31.03 29.87 8.29
C LYS A 263 31.82 31.05 7.77
N TYR A 264 31.64 32.23 8.34
CA TYR A 264 32.34 33.42 7.88
C TYR A 264 32.85 34.29 9.03
N SER A 265 33.88 35.10 8.76
CA SER A 265 34.44 36.11 9.67
C SER A 265 35.14 37.21 8.88
N ALA A 266 35.23 38.42 9.41
CA ALA A 266 35.94 39.54 8.81
C ALA A 266 37.33 39.74 9.43
N LEU A 267 38.29 40.15 8.61
CA LEU A 267 39.68 40.42 9.00
C LEU A 267 40.15 41.74 8.38
N VAL A 268 40.59 42.70 9.22
CA VAL A 268 41.14 43.99 8.79
C VAL A 268 42.28 44.40 9.70
N ALA A 269 43.45 44.72 9.13
CA ALA A 269 44.60 45.25 9.88
C ALA A 269 44.92 44.48 11.18
N GLY A 270 44.86 43.14 11.12
CA GLY A 270 45.11 42.26 12.27
C GLY A 270 43.94 42.10 13.24
N ASN A 271 42.85 42.86 13.11
CA ASN A 271 41.61 42.69 13.87
C ASN A 271 40.72 41.65 13.18
N LYS A 272 40.21 40.68 13.94
CA LYS A 272 39.35 39.60 13.43
C LYS A 272 38.02 39.59 14.17
N SER A 273 36.90 39.59 13.44
CA SER A 273 35.55 39.49 14.00
C SER A 273 35.28 38.12 14.66
N ASP A 274 34.14 38.03 15.34
CA ASP A 274 33.59 36.75 15.77
C ASP A 274 33.22 35.86 14.55
N ARG A 275 33.20 34.55 14.84
CA ARG A 275 32.60 33.42 14.13
C ARG A 275 31.11 33.52 13.82
N PHE A 276 30.67 33.61 12.56
CA PHE A 276 29.23 33.49 12.23
C PHE A 276 28.97 32.35 11.24
N GLU A 277 27.73 31.85 11.23
CA GLU A 277 27.29 30.74 10.37
C GLU A 277 26.09 31.15 9.53
N VAL A 278 26.15 30.79 8.24
CA VAL A 278 25.00 30.77 7.35
C VAL A 278 24.58 29.32 7.20
N LYS A 279 23.40 28.97 7.74
CA LYS A 279 22.79 27.65 7.58
C LYS A 279 21.87 27.66 6.36
N VAL A 280 22.10 26.74 5.44
CA VAL A 280 21.29 26.58 4.23
C VAL A 280 20.45 25.32 4.37
N TYR A 281 19.13 25.48 4.38
CA TYR A 281 18.16 24.39 4.35
C TYR A 281 17.84 24.04 2.90
N ARG A 282 17.77 22.75 2.58
CA ARG A 282 17.38 22.31 1.25
C ARG A 282 15.90 22.61 0.98
N LEU A 283 15.53 22.64 -0.29
CA LEU A 283 14.12 22.65 -0.66
C LEU A 283 13.49 21.30 -0.26
N PRO A 284 12.28 21.31 0.33
CA PRO A 284 11.64 20.12 0.85
C PRO A 284 11.33 19.14 -0.28
N ARG A 285 11.76 17.89 -0.11
CA ARG A 285 11.43 16.80 -1.03
C ARG A 285 10.87 15.62 -0.25
N ILE A 286 9.80 15.02 -0.75
CA ILE A 286 9.25 13.79 -0.19
C ILE A 286 10.14 12.61 -0.60
N LEU A 287 10.65 11.88 0.39
CA LEU A 287 11.49 10.70 0.19
C LEU A 287 10.63 9.44 0.33
N GLU A 288 10.84 8.51 -0.61
CA GLU A 288 10.18 7.18 -0.66
C GLU A 288 8.66 7.24 -0.44
N PRO A 289 7.91 8.08 -1.20
CA PRO A 289 6.47 8.18 -1.02
C PRO A 289 5.76 6.87 -1.39
N THR A 290 5.00 6.31 -0.46
CA THR A 290 4.12 5.15 -0.69
C THR A 290 2.66 5.54 -0.60
N VAL A 291 1.82 4.87 -1.38
CA VAL A 291 0.38 5.06 -1.43
C VAL A 291 -0.25 3.73 -1.06
N ASN A 292 -1.04 3.73 0.01
CA ASN A 292 -1.90 2.62 0.38
C ASN A 292 -3.31 2.87 -0.17
N PHE A 293 -3.81 1.92 -0.94
CA PHE A 293 -5.17 1.88 -1.47
C PHE A 293 -6.02 0.94 -0.63
N ARG A 294 -7.10 1.47 -0.07
CA ARG A 294 -8.20 0.70 0.49
C ARG A 294 -9.40 0.84 -0.44
N TYR A 295 -9.69 -0.22 -1.18
CA TYR A 295 -10.78 -0.24 -2.14
C TYR A 295 -12.15 -0.21 -1.44
N PRO A 296 -13.20 0.28 -2.12
CA PRO A 296 -14.55 0.25 -1.57
C PRO A 296 -14.99 -1.17 -1.19
N PRO A 297 -15.75 -1.36 -0.09
CA PRO A 297 -16.13 -2.70 0.36
C PRO A 297 -16.86 -3.57 -0.66
N TYR A 298 -17.62 -2.98 -1.59
CA TYR A 298 -18.38 -3.73 -2.60
C TYR A 298 -17.49 -4.41 -3.66
N THR A 299 -16.23 -4.01 -3.78
CA THR A 299 -15.31 -4.63 -4.74
C THR A 299 -14.70 -5.92 -4.21
N GLU A 300 -14.68 -6.10 -2.88
CA GLU A 300 -13.99 -7.18 -2.16
C GLU A 300 -12.49 -7.28 -2.50
N TRP A 301 -11.90 -6.24 -3.08
CA TRP A 301 -10.48 -6.22 -3.42
C TRP A 301 -9.62 -5.99 -2.16
N PRO A 302 -8.49 -6.70 -2.01
CA PRO A 302 -7.60 -6.51 -0.88
C PRO A 302 -6.88 -5.16 -0.96
N ASP A 303 -6.55 -4.59 0.20
CA ASP A 303 -5.72 -3.39 0.30
C ASP A 303 -4.38 -3.59 -0.43
N ARG A 304 -3.90 -2.54 -1.10
CA ARG A 304 -2.68 -2.57 -1.91
C ARG A 304 -1.77 -1.40 -1.58
N GLU A 305 -0.48 -1.65 -1.42
CA GLU A 305 0.54 -0.60 -1.26
C GLU A 305 1.43 -0.53 -2.49
N VAL A 306 1.67 0.68 -2.99
CA VAL A 306 2.56 0.96 -4.13
C VAL A 306 3.41 2.20 -3.87
N SER A 307 4.44 2.43 -4.68
CA SER A 307 5.14 3.72 -4.72
C SER A 307 4.32 4.75 -5.50
N LEU A 308 4.33 6.02 -5.07
CA LEU A 308 3.56 7.11 -5.71
C LEU A 308 3.87 7.24 -7.22
N GLY A 309 5.10 6.98 -7.66
CA GLY A 309 5.48 7.09 -9.07
C GLY A 309 5.11 8.45 -9.68
N THR A 310 4.26 8.43 -10.72
CA THR A 310 3.74 9.64 -11.39
C THR A 310 2.42 10.14 -10.83
N GLY A 311 1.73 9.36 -9.99
CA GLY A 311 0.37 9.67 -9.56
C GLY A 311 -0.37 8.51 -8.91
N ILE A 312 -1.61 8.79 -8.55
CA ILE A 312 -2.56 7.88 -7.91
C ILE A 312 -3.69 7.64 -8.89
N GLN A 313 -3.86 6.39 -9.30
CA GLN A 313 -4.92 5.93 -10.19
C GLN A 313 -5.61 4.74 -9.55
N ALA A 314 -6.91 4.87 -9.28
CA ALA A 314 -7.73 3.80 -8.70
C ALA A 314 -9.22 4.08 -8.92
N LEU A 315 -10.04 3.08 -8.61
CA LEU A 315 -11.50 3.17 -8.68
C LEU A 315 -12.03 4.29 -7.77
N ALA A 316 -13.03 5.03 -8.23
CA ALA A 316 -13.74 6.02 -7.44
C ALA A 316 -14.29 5.39 -6.15
N GLY A 317 -14.19 6.14 -5.05
CA GLY A 317 -14.49 5.69 -3.70
C GLY A 317 -13.32 5.00 -2.98
N THR A 318 -12.21 4.72 -3.66
CA THR A 318 -11.00 4.19 -3.01
C THR A 318 -10.44 5.22 -2.04
N GLU A 319 -10.19 4.80 -0.81
CA GLU A 319 -9.47 5.60 0.18
C GLU A 319 -7.97 5.43 -0.07
N VAL A 320 -7.31 6.54 -0.39
CA VAL A 320 -5.87 6.58 -0.64
C VAL A 320 -5.17 7.25 0.53
N THR A 321 -4.10 6.61 1.02
CA THR A 321 -3.25 7.18 2.06
C THR A 321 -1.81 7.26 1.57
N LEU A 322 -1.38 8.47 1.25
CA LEU A 322 0.00 8.81 0.90
C LEU A 322 0.83 8.97 2.18
N LYS A 323 1.93 8.22 2.28
CA LYS A 323 2.92 8.33 3.36
C LYS A 323 4.30 8.61 2.78
N GLY A 324 5.11 9.38 3.49
CA GLY A 324 6.50 9.63 3.12
C GLY A 324 7.23 10.43 4.18
N ARG A 325 8.43 10.90 3.84
CA ARG A 325 9.24 11.73 4.73
C ARG A 325 9.88 12.91 4.01
N PHE A 326 9.69 14.12 4.50
CA PHE A 326 10.48 15.27 4.10
C PHE A 326 11.87 15.24 4.72
N ASP A 327 12.88 15.62 3.95
CA ASP A 327 14.27 15.76 4.41
C ASP A 327 14.53 17.05 5.22
N THR A 328 13.52 17.90 5.34
CA THR A 328 13.56 19.18 6.06
C THR A 328 12.40 19.32 7.05
N PRO A 329 12.54 20.20 8.07
CA PRO A 329 11.47 20.51 9.01
C PRO A 329 10.33 21.29 8.33
N ILE A 330 9.12 20.75 8.39
CA ILE A 330 7.90 21.38 7.85
C ILE A 330 6.96 21.73 9.00
N GLU A 331 6.37 22.92 8.96
CA GLU A 331 5.41 23.36 9.97
C GLU A 331 3.97 22.99 9.61
N ARG A 332 3.58 23.20 8.34
CA ARG A 332 2.23 22.98 7.84
C ARG A 332 2.25 22.61 6.35
N GLY A 333 1.15 22.07 5.84
CA GLY A 333 0.98 21.89 4.41
C GLY A 333 -0.41 21.39 4.04
N GLU A 334 -0.71 21.45 2.75
CA GLU A 334 -1.97 21.04 2.18
C GLU A 334 -1.77 20.46 0.78
N VAL A 335 -2.76 19.71 0.31
CA VAL A 335 -2.80 19.24 -1.07
C VAL A 335 -3.86 20.04 -1.82
N LEU A 336 -3.46 20.66 -2.92
CA LEU A 336 -4.32 21.41 -3.83
C LEU A 336 -4.61 20.58 -5.08
N PHE A 337 -5.84 20.63 -5.57
CA PHE A 337 -6.29 20.04 -6.83
C PHE A 337 -7.16 21.05 -7.58
N ASP A 338 -7.35 20.94 -8.88
CA ASP A 338 -7.95 21.97 -9.77
C ASP A 338 -9.17 22.73 -9.21
N SER A 339 -10.01 22.08 -8.37
CA SER A 339 -11.22 22.62 -7.76
C SER A 339 -11.04 23.25 -6.36
N GLY A 340 -9.87 23.17 -5.74
CA GLY A 340 -9.57 23.73 -4.42
C GLY A 340 -8.63 22.87 -3.56
N SER A 341 -8.59 23.17 -2.26
CA SER A 341 -7.82 22.38 -1.30
C SER A 341 -8.50 21.02 -1.05
N LEU A 342 -7.74 19.93 -1.16
CA LEU A 342 -8.11 18.57 -0.77
C LEU A 342 -7.78 18.28 0.71
N GLY A 343 -7.44 19.30 1.49
CA GLY A 343 -7.21 19.21 2.93
C GLY A 343 -5.74 19.29 3.33
N GLU A 344 -5.53 19.45 4.64
CA GLU A 344 -4.21 19.55 5.26
C GLU A 344 -3.49 18.19 5.30
N ILE A 345 -2.16 18.24 5.25
CA ILE A 345 -1.32 17.06 5.46
C ILE A 345 -1.00 16.90 6.95
N ASN A 346 -0.99 15.67 7.44
CA ASN A 346 -0.56 15.36 8.81
C ASN A 346 0.96 15.27 8.87
N LEU A 347 1.57 15.98 9.82
CA LEU A 347 3.02 16.10 9.97
C LEU A 347 3.47 15.64 11.35
N GLU A 348 4.49 14.77 11.37
CA GLU A 348 5.13 14.33 12.60
C GLU A 348 6.65 14.61 12.55
N PRO A 349 7.17 15.49 13.44
CA PRO A 349 8.59 15.77 13.50
C PRO A 349 9.40 14.53 13.93
N THR A 350 10.52 14.29 13.26
CA THR A 350 11.46 13.21 13.59
C THR A 350 12.89 13.72 13.62
N ALA A 351 13.82 12.91 14.15
CA ALA A 351 15.25 13.24 14.12
C ALA A 351 15.85 13.35 12.70
N ARG A 352 15.16 12.84 11.68
CA ARG A 352 15.63 12.80 10.28
C ARG A 352 14.80 13.67 9.32
N GLY A 353 13.98 14.59 9.85
CA GLY A 353 13.07 15.42 9.05
C GLY A 353 11.63 15.29 9.53
N THR A 354 10.66 15.33 8.62
CA THR A 354 9.23 15.34 8.97
C THR A 354 8.50 14.20 8.27
N MET A 355 7.86 13.30 9.01
CA MET A 355 6.98 12.29 8.40
C MET A 355 5.70 12.98 7.95
N VAL A 356 5.22 12.63 6.77
CA VAL A 356 3.99 13.16 6.19
C VAL A 356 3.00 12.03 5.94
N THR A 357 1.74 12.26 6.27
CA THR A 357 0.61 11.41 5.89
C THR A 357 -0.53 12.26 5.36
N TRP A 358 -1.04 11.93 4.18
CA TRP A 358 -2.21 12.55 3.59
C TRP A 358 -3.18 11.47 3.15
N SER A 359 -4.46 11.60 3.52
CA SER A 359 -5.49 10.64 3.20
C SER A 359 -6.62 11.33 2.45
N GLN A 360 -7.14 10.68 1.42
CA GLN A 360 -8.24 11.20 0.62
C GLN A 360 -9.09 10.08 0.05
N ILE A 361 -10.40 10.29 -0.06
CA ILE A 361 -11.30 9.40 -0.81
C ILE A 361 -11.43 9.94 -2.23
N LEU A 362 -11.04 9.15 -3.23
CA LEU A 362 -11.14 9.54 -4.63
C LEU A 362 -12.61 9.72 -5.02
N GLN A 363 -13.01 10.92 -5.43
CA GLN A 363 -14.36 11.18 -5.90
C GLN A 363 -14.44 11.00 -7.43
N PRO A 364 -15.61 10.59 -7.98
CA PRO A 364 -15.82 10.63 -9.42
C PRO A 364 -15.47 11.99 -10.03
N GLY A 365 -14.80 11.97 -11.20
CA GLY A 365 -14.34 13.18 -11.89
C GLY A 365 -13.02 13.77 -11.38
N PHE A 366 -12.31 13.14 -10.44
CA PHE A 366 -10.91 13.49 -10.18
C PHE A 366 -10.05 13.07 -11.36
N GLU A 367 -9.70 14.01 -12.23
CA GLU A 367 -8.76 13.82 -13.33
C GLU A 367 -7.89 15.09 -13.45
N GLY A 368 -6.66 15.04 -12.94
CA GLY A 368 -5.77 16.20 -13.02
C GLY A 368 -4.54 16.13 -12.13
N ALA A 369 -3.81 17.25 -12.05
CA ALA A 369 -2.61 17.35 -11.24
C ALA A 369 -2.92 17.87 -9.83
N ALA A 370 -2.47 17.14 -8.82
CA ALA A 370 -2.44 17.60 -7.44
C ALA A 370 -1.07 18.19 -7.09
N LEU A 371 -1.08 19.28 -6.32
CA LEU A 371 0.10 20.00 -5.85
C LEU A 371 0.11 19.99 -4.32
N MET A 372 1.15 19.39 -3.73
CA MET A 372 1.40 19.44 -2.30
C MET A 372 2.19 20.69 -1.97
N LYS A 373 1.56 21.64 -1.29
CA LYS A 373 2.19 22.86 -0.77
C LYS A 373 2.54 22.71 0.70
N VAL A 374 3.70 23.21 1.08
CA VAL A 374 4.20 23.14 2.46
C VAL A 374 4.75 24.48 2.91
N GLU A 375 4.59 24.77 4.20
CA GLU A 375 5.23 25.90 4.86
C GLU A 375 6.47 25.41 5.62
N HIS A 376 7.64 25.87 5.18
CA HIS A 376 8.89 25.62 5.88
C HIS A 376 8.95 26.44 7.17
N ARG A 377 9.72 25.98 8.18
CA ARG A 377 9.92 26.68 9.48
C ARG A 377 10.51 28.11 9.43
N LEU A 378 10.82 28.58 8.23
CA LEU A 378 11.26 29.96 7.97
C LEU A 378 10.10 30.83 7.47
N GLY A 379 8.85 30.34 7.53
CA GLY A 379 7.65 31.05 7.08
C GLY A 379 7.52 31.17 5.56
N ARG A 380 8.12 30.24 4.79
CA ARG A 380 8.03 30.23 3.32
C ARG A 380 7.15 29.09 2.84
N GLU A 381 6.19 29.43 2.00
CA GLU A 381 5.40 28.47 1.22
C GLU A 381 6.20 27.95 0.03
N LEU A 382 6.20 26.63 -0.15
CA LEU A 382 6.98 25.92 -1.16
C LEU A 382 6.14 24.79 -1.76
N ASP A 383 6.36 24.55 -3.05
CA ASP A 383 5.79 23.41 -3.77
C ASP A 383 6.67 22.19 -3.52
N ALA A 384 6.17 21.22 -2.74
CA ALA A 384 6.97 20.10 -2.25
C ALA A 384 6.88 18.86 -3.15
N ALA A 385 5.72 18.62 -3.76
CA ALA A 385 5.49 17.52 -4.70
C ALA A 385 4.31 17.83 -5.62
N GLN A 386 4.35 17.30 -6.85
CA GLN A 386 3.25 17.34 -7.80
C GLN A 386 3.02 15.92 -8.32
N PHE A 387 1.78 15.46 -8.37
CA PHE A 387 1.41 14.11 -8.81
C PHE A 387 0.03 14.09 -9.47
N GLN A 388 -0.23 13.13 -10.35
CA GLN A 388 -1.54 12.99 -11.00
C GLN A 388 -2.53 12.30 -10.04
N LEU A 389 -3.79 12.72 -10.07
CA LEU A 389 -4.92 12.04 -9.45
C LEU A 389 -5.91 11.64 -10.54
N LEU A 390 -6.20 10.35 -10.64
CA LEU A 390 -7.20 9.79 -11.55
C LEU A 390 -8.13 8.84 -10.79
N ALA A 391 -9.40 9.21 -10.70
CA ALA A 391 -10.48 8.36 -10.19
C ALA A 391 -11.20 7.71 -11.37
N GLU A 392 -11.06 6.40 -11.51
CA GLU A 392 -11.75 5.63 -12.54
C GLU A 392 -13.16 5.29 -12.07
N GLU A 393 -14.16 5.54 -12.90
CA GLU A 393 -15.52 5.14 -12.60
C GLU A 393 -15.73 3.66 -12.91
N ASP A 394 -16.53 2.99 -12.08
CA ASP A 394 -16.97 1.62 -12.32
C ASP A 394 -18.00 1.62 -13.46
N PRO A 395 -17.70 1.02 -14.63
CA PRO A 395 -18.62 1.02 -15.77
C PRO A 395 -19.85 0.16 -15.47
N ALA A 396 -21.01 0.54 -16.01
CA ALA A 396 -22.19 -0.31 -15.92
C ALA A 396 -22.00 -1.60 -16.72
N PRO A 397 -22.68 -2.71 -16.36
CA PRO A 397 -22.58 -3.98 -17.08
C PRO A 397 -22.93 -3.82 -18.57
N GLU A 398 -22.20 -4.50 -19.45
CA GLU A 398 -22.58 -4.61 -20.86
C GLU A 398 -23.41 -5.88 -21.04
N VAL A 399 -24.64 -5.76 -21.57
CA VAL A 399 -25.62 -6.86 -21.61
C VAL A 399 -26.03 -7.18 -23.05
N GLU A 400 -25.94 -8.44 -23.44
CA GLU A 400 -26.31 -8.92 -24.76
C GLU A 400 -27.28 -10.10 -24.68
N ILE A 401 -28.32 -10.08 -25.54
CA ILE A 401 -29.22 -11.24 -25.73
C ILE A 401 -28.68 -12.07 -26.88
N LEU A 402 -28.23 -13.29 -26.56
CA LEU A 402 -27.70 -14.28 -27.49
C LEU A 402 -28.83 -15.03 -28.20
N THR A 403 -29.86 -15.44 -27.45
CA THR A 403 -31.07 -16.09 -27.99
C THR A 403 -32.32 -15.42 -27.42
N PRO A 404 -33.32 -15.07 -28.24
CA PRO A 404 -33.35 -15.23 -29.70
C PRO A 404 -32.53 -14.15 -30.43
N ILE A 405 -32.04 -14.47 -31.62
CA ILE A 405 -31.19 -13.57 -32.42
C ILE A 405 -32.00 -12.38 -32.95
N GLN A 406 -33.28 -12.59 -33.27
CA GLN A 406 -34.14 -11.53 -33.76
C GLN A 406 -34.68 -10.63 -32.65
N ARG A 407 -35.13 -9.44 -33.04
CA ARG A 407 -35.68 -8.44 -32.11
C ARG A 407 -37.18 -8.21 -32.28
N VAL A 408 -37.82 -8.74 -33.32
CA VAL A 408 -39.27 -8.56 -33.57
C VAL A 408 -39.90 -9.89 -33.99
N PHE A 409 -40.95 -10.29 -33.28
CA PHE A 409 -41.64 -11.56 -33.47
C PHE A 409 -43.15 -11.35 -33.57
N GLN A 410 -43.83 -12.26 -34.24
CA GLN A 410 -45.29 -12.36 -34.21
C GLN A 410 -45.65 -13.71 -33.60
N VAL A 411 -46.14 -13.75 -32.36
CA VAL A 411 -46.25 -14.98 -31.57
C VAL A 411 -47.65 -15.14 -30.98
N LYS A 412 -47.97 -16.37 -30.56
CA LYS A 412 -49.22 -16.65 -29.86
C LYS A 412 -49.21 -16.04 -28.46
N PRO A 413 -50.38 -15.66 -27.90
CA PRO A 413 -50.46 -15.19 -26.52
C PRO A 413 -50.03 -16.22 -25.46
N THR A 414 -50.00 -17.51 -25.82
CA THR A 414 -49.59 -18.62 -24.93
C THR A 414 -48.12 -19.02 -25.08
N GLU A 415 -47.39 -18.35 -25.97
CA GLU A 415 -46.01 -18.74 -26.29
C GLU A 415 -45.06 -18.59 -25.10
N GLN A 416 -44.06 -19.46 -25.05
CA GLN A 416 -42.93 -19.39 -24.14
C GLN A 416 -41.72 -18.77 -24.86
N VAL A 417 -41.11 -17.78 -24.22
CA VAL A 417 -39.90 -17.11 -24.68
C VAL A 417 -38.75 -17.56 -23.78
N ILE A 418 -37.70 -18.10 -24.39
CA ILE A 418 -36.45 -18.42 -23.69
C ILE A 418 -35.43 -17.35 -24.10
N LEU A 419 -34.85 -16.68 -23.11
CA LEU A 419 -33.80 -15.69 -23.29
C LEU A 419 -32.49 -16.25 -22.78
N VAL A 420 -31.53 -16.46 -23.67
CA VAL A 420 -30.14 -16.72 -23.28
C VAL A 420 -29.39 -15.41 -23.44
N TYR A 421 -28.68 -14.99 -22.40
CA TYR A 421 -28.00 -13.70 -22.38
C TYR A 421 -26.63 -13.80 -21.74
N SER A 422 -25.76 -12.87 -22.13
CA SER A 422 -24.46 -12.64 -21.51
C SER A 422 -24.37 -11.23 -20.92
N ALA A 423 -23.59 -11.11 -19.85
CA ALA A 423 -23.22 -9.81 -19.28
C ALA A 423 -21.72 -9.77 -18.98
N VAL A 424 -21.07 -8.68 -19.36
CA VAL A 424 -19.66 -8.42 -19.02
C VAL A 424 -19.62 -7.47 -17.83
N GLU A 425 -19.10 -7.96 -16.70
CA GLU A 425 -19.08 -7.20 -15.43
C GLU A 425 -17.89 -7.60 -14.55
N GLN A 426 -16.99 -6.64 -14.29
CA GLN A 426 -15.69 -6.87 -13.64
C GLN A 426 -15.72 -7.00 -12.12
N ILE A 427 -16.76 -6.57 -11.42
CA ILE A 427 -16.84 -6.59 -9.96
C ILE A 427 -17.88 -7.62 -9.54
N GLY A 428 -19.16 -7.34 -9.77
CA GLY A 428 -20.25 -8.25 -9.45
C GLY A 428 -21.63 -7.75 -9.86
N ILE A 429 -22.53 -8.68 -10.13
CA ILE A 429 -23.93 -8.41 -10.45
C ILE A 429 -24.77 -8.55 -9.18
N ALA A 430 -25.58 -7.54 -8.85
CA ALA A 430 -26.47 -7.58 -7.70
C ALA A 430 -27.90 -8.00 -8.06
N LYS A 431 -28.35 -7.70 -9.28
CA LYS A 431 -29.75 -7.92 -9.68
C LYS A 431 -29.90 -8.07 -11.19
N VAL A 432 -30.77 -8.98 -11.62
CA VAL A 432 -31.25 -9.06 -12.99
C VAL A 432 -32.77 -8.94 -13.02
N GLU A 433 -33.26 -8.09 -13.91
CA GLU A 433 -34.69 -7.91 -14.16
C GLU A 433 -34.99 -7.92 -15.66
N ILE A 434 -36.19 -8.39 -15.99
CA ILE A 434 -36.74 -8.27 -17.34
C ILE A 434 -37.75 -7.12 -17.30
N GLU A 435 -37.35 -5.98 -17.85
CA GLU A 435 -38.24 -4.84 -18.02
C GLU A 435 -39.26 -5.14 -19.11
N LEU A 436 -40.51 -4.77 -18.87
CA LEU A 436 -41.63 -5.08 -19.75
C LEU A 436 -42.39 -3.83 -20.15
N GLU A 437 -42.77 -3.73 -21.43
CA GLU A 437 -43.79 -2.80 -21.90
C GLU A 437 -44.95 -3.57 -22.56
N VAL A 438 -46.18 -3.28 -22.15
CA VAL A 438 -47.38 -3.86 -22.78
C VAL A 438 -48.16 -2.75 -23.46
N ASN A 439 -48.39 -2.89 -24.77
CA ASN A 439 -49.03 -1.88 -25.62
C ASN A 439 -48.41 -0.47 -25.47
N GLY A 440 -47.07 -0.40 -25.35
CA GLY A 440 -46.31 0.85 -25.19
C GLY A 440 -46.38 1.50 -23.81
N LYS A 441 -46.81 0.77 -22.78
CA LYS A 441 -46.79 1.23 -21.39
C LYS A 441 -45.89 0.33 -20.55
N PRO A 442 -44.96 0.88 -19.76
CA PRO A 442 -44.14 0.08 -18.86
C PRO A 442 -45.03 -0.61 -17.82
N VAL A 443 -44.75 -1.87 -17.56
CA VAL A 443 -45.41 -2.68 -16.53
C VAL A 443 -44.38 -3.19 -15.53
N LYS A 444 -44.82 -3.89 -14.49
CA LYS A 444 -43.91 -4.41 -13.46
C LYS A 444 -42.91 -5.39 -14.09
N SER A 445 -41.62 -5.15 -13.88
CA SER A 445 -40.55 -6.04 -14.31
C SER A 445 -40.65 -7.41 -13.67
N LEU A 446 -40.12 -8.42 -14.35
CA LEU A 446 -39.96 -9.77 -13.81
C LEU A 446 -38.58 -9.86 -13.16
N ALA A 447 -38.51 -10.39 -11.95
CA ALA A 447 -37.22 -10.69 -11.33
C ALA A 447 -36.68 -11.98 -11.94
N GLU A 448 -35.40 -11.99 -12.29
CA GLU A 448 -34.70 -13.15 -12.81
C GLU A 448 -33.64 -13.61 -11.81
N LEU A 449 -33.22 -14.87 -11.93
CA LEU A 449 -32.10 -15.38 -11.13
C LEU A 449 -30.79 -14.70 -11.55
N LEU A 450 -29.83 -14.67 -10.64
CA LEU A 450 -28.50 -14.16 -10.97
C LEU A 450 -27.82 -15.12 -11.95
N PRO A 451 -27.17 -14.61 -13.02
CA PRO A 451 -26.46 -15.42 -13.98
C PRO A 451 -25.25 -16.10 -13.34
N GLU A 452 -24.79 -17.19 -13.94
CA GLU A 452 -23.57 -17.86 -13.52
C GLU A 452 -22.35 -17.15 -14.10
N ARG A 453 -21.27 -17.08 -13.30
CA ARG A 453 -20.01 -16.51 -13.74
C ARG A 453 -19.19 -17.56 -14.47
N ILE A 454 -18.78 -17.26 -15.70
CA ILE A 454 -17.89 -18.10 -16.50
C ILE A 454 -16.49 -17.52 -16.44
N ASP A 455 -15.55 -18.26 -15.85
CA ASP A 455 -14.15 -17.85 -15.81
C ASP A 455 -13.46 -18.17 -17.15
N GLY A 456 -13.24 -17.14 -17.97
CA GLY A 456 -12.57 -17.19 -19.27
C GLY A 456 -11.54 -16.07 -19.47
N ALA A 457 -10.65 -16.22 -20.46
CA ALA A 457 -9.33 -15.59 -20.54
C ALA A 457 -9.23 -14.05 -20.66
N ASN A 458 -10.30 -13.26 -20.53
CA ASN A 458 -10.21 -11.80 -20.66
C ASN A 458 -11.23 -10.95 -19.87
N GLY A 459 -11.95 -11.52 -18.91
CA GLY A 459 -12.89 -10.74 -18.12
C GLY A 459 -14.06 -11.58 -17.65
N LYS A 460 -14.64 -11.16 -16.53
CA LYS A 460 -15.75 -11.82 -15.84
C LYS A 460 -17.01 -11.76 -16.70
N LEU A 461 -17.16 -12.75 -17.57
CA LEU A 461 -18.36 -13.02 -18.34
C LEU A 461 -19.38 -13.71 -17.43
N TRP A 462 -20.64 -13.33 -17.55
CA TRP A 462 -21.76 -13.93 -16.86
C TRP A 462 -22.76 -14.40 -17.90
N GLU A 463 -23.28 -15.63 -17.77
CA GLU A 463 -24.31 -16.15 -18.66
C GLU A 463 -25.52 -16.60 -17.85
N GLY A 464 -26.70 -16.32 -18.39
CA GLY A 464 -27.96 -16.69 -17.77
C GLY A 464 -29.01 -17.09 -18.80
N GLU A 465 -29.99 -17.85 -18.32
CA GLU A 465 -31.16 -18.25 -19.08
C GLU A 465 -32.42 -17.82 -18.33
N ALA A 466 -33.34 -17.14 -19.02
CA ALA A 466 -34.61 -16.72 -18.48
C ALA A 466 -35.77 -17.29 -19.31
N MET A 467 -36.72 -17.94 -18.64
CA MET A 467 -37.92 -18.48 -19.27
C MET A 467 -39.15 -17.61 -18.94
N ILE A 468 -39.72 -16.97 -19.96
CA ILE A 468 -40.86 -16.06 -19.84
C ILE A 468 -42.08 -16.66 -20.52
N LEU A 469 -43.19 -16.70 -19.80
CA LEU A 469 -44.47 -17.17 -20.34
C LEU A 469 -45.36 -15.99 -20.67
N LEU A 470 -45.66 -15.81 -21.96
CA LEU A 470 -46.50 -14.71 -22.39
C LEU A 470 -47.93 -14.84 -21.87
N SER A 471 -48.41 -16.07 -21.64
CA SER A 471 -49.74 -16.34 -21.05
C SER A 471 -49.93 -15.62 -19.72
N ASN A 472 -48.92 -15.65 -18.84
CA ASN A 472 -48.94 -15.00 -17.54
C ASN A 472 -49.01 -13.47 -17.66
N ILE A 473 -48.33 -12.89 -18.65
CA ILE A 473 -48.35 -11.45 -18.92
C ILE A 473 -49.72 -11.05 -19.48
N VAL A 474 -50.23 -11.81 -20.46
CA VAL A 474 -51.52 -11.55 -21.11
C VAL A 474 -52.69 -11.72 -20.13
N ALA A 475 -52.64 -12.71 -19.24
CA ALA A 475 -53.64 -12.92 -18.20
C ALA A 475 -53.75 -11.72 -17.25
N LYS A 476 -52.62 -11.12 -16.87
CA LYS A 476 -52.55 -9.91 -16.03
C LYS A 476 -52.94 -8.64 -16.80
N HIS A 477 -52.67 -8.58 -18.10
CA HIS A 477 -52.90 -7.42 -18.96
C HIS A 477 -53.88 -7.74 -20.10
N LYS A 478 -55.18 -7.81 -19.76
CA LYS A 478 -56.24 -8.10 -20.73
C LYS A 478 -56.21 -7.12 -21.91
N GLY A 479 -56.22 -7.66 -23.14
CA GLY A 479 -56.14 -6.86 -24.37
C GLY A 479 -54.73 -6.48 -24.80
N ALA A 480 -53.69 -7.13 -24.25
CA ALA A 480 -52.34 -7.07 -24.79
C ALA A 480 -52.34 -7.47 -26.27
N LYS A 481 -51.81 -6.58 -27.12
CA LYS A 481 -51.56 -6.83 -28.55
C LYS A 481 -50.07 -6.86 -28.87
N GLN A 482 -49.27 -6.27 -28.00
CA GLN A 482 -47.83 -6.16 -28.14
C GLN A 482 -47.20 -6.20 -26.75
N VAL A 483 -46.13 -6.98 -26.61
CA VAL A 483 -45.28 -7.04 -25.43
C VAL A 483 -43.86 -6.74 -25.88
N LYS A 484 -43.18 -5.79 -25.24
CA LYS A 484 -41.75 -5.61 -25.38
C LYS A 484 -41.05 -6.04 -24.11
N MET A 485 -39.87 -6.60 -24.24
CA MET A 485 -39.02 -6.94 -23.10
C MET A 485 -37.56 -6.67 -23.38
N ARG A 486 -36.81 -6.32 -22.34
CA ARG A 486 -35.34 -6.23 -22.35
C ARG A 486 -34.81 -6.65 -20.99
N LEU A 487 -33.55 -7.07 -20.94
CA LEU A 487 -32.85 -7.29 -19.69
C LEU A 487 -32.28 -5.98 -19.14
N ALA A 488 -32.40 -5.81 -17.84
CA ALA A 488 -31.76 -4.78 -17.04
C ALA A 488 -30.92 -5.49 -15.97
N VAL A 489 -29.60 -5.40 -16.12
CA VAL A 489 -28.61 -6.01 -15.20
C VAL A 489 -28.01 -4.90 -14.36
N SER A 490 -28.17 -4.98 -13.04
CA SER A 490 -27.60 -4.04 -12.10
C SER A 490 -26.33 -4.61 -11.48
N ASP A 491 -25.27 -3.82 -11.50
CA ASP A 491 -24.05 -4.10 -10.73
C ASP A 491 -24.31 -4.01 -9.20
N ASN A 492 -23.27 -4.30 -8.41
CA ASN A 492 -23.28 -4.12 -6.96
C ASN A 492 -22.73 -2.75 -6.52
N ARG A 493 -22.65 -1.77 -7.41
CA ARG A 493 -22.14 -0.43 -7.12
C ARG A 493 -23.11 0.33 -6.20
N PRO A 494 -22.62 0.95 -5.12
CA PRO A 494 -23.48 1.58 -4.12
C PRO A 494 -23.98 2.99 -4.55
N GLU A 495 -25.08 3.46 -3.94
CA GLU A 495 -25.71 4.75 -4.25
C GLU A 495 -24.77 5.95 -4.10
N TRP A 496 -23.84 5.93 -3.13
CA TRP A 496 -22.88 7.01 -2.90
C TRP A 496 -21.81 7.15 -4.00
N LEU A 497 -21.72 6.16 -4.91
CA LEU A 497 -20.93 6.21 -6.15
C LEU A 497 -21.83 6.32 -7.39
N SER A 498 -23.03 6.88 -7.25
CA SER A 498 -24.04 6.95 -8.33
C SER A 498 -24.48 5.57 -8.84
N GLY A 499 -24.42 4.55 -7.98
CA GLY A 499 -24.88 3.19 -8.29
C GLY A 499 -26.35 2.92 -7.92
N PRO A 500 -26.87 1.73 -8.31
CA PRO A 500 -26.20 0.75 -9.15
C PRO A 500 -26.06 1.24 -10.60
N GLY A 501 -24.97 0.87 -11.26
CA GLY A 501 -24.87 0.96 -12.71
C GLY A 501 -25.78 -0.10 -13.33
N ILE A 502 -26.58 0.32 -14.32
CA ILE A 502 -27.55 -0.58 -14.97
C ILE A 502 -27.19 -0.72 -16.44
N GLY A 503 -26.83 -1.94 -16.81
CA GLY A 503 -26.70 -2.41 -18.18
C GLY A 503 -28.04 -2.80 -18.77
N TYR A 504 -28.31 -2.39 -20.01
CA TYR A 504 -29.55 -2.76 -20.71
C TYR A 504 -29.23 -3.53 -21.99
N SER A 505 -29.98 -4.60 -22.22
CA SER A 505 -30.01 -5.23 -23.54
C SER A 505 -30.86 -4.41 -24.52
N GLU A 506 -30.80 -4.82 -25.79
CA GLU A 506 -31.76 -4.38 -26.80
C GLU A 506 -33.19 -4.82 -26.45
N TRP A 507 -34.18 -4.09 -26.98
CA TRP A 507 -35.59 -4.45 -26.86
C TRP A 507 -35.97 -5.57 -27.81
N LEU A 508 -36.61 -6.60 -27.28
CA LEU A 508 -37.36 -7.60 -28.03
C LEU A 508 -38.83 -7.20 -28.10
N GLU A 509 -39.44 -7.30 -29.28
CA GLU A 509 -40.83 -6.93 -29.53
C GLU A 509 -41.64 -8.15 -29.98
N PHE A 510 -42.67 -8.49 -29.23
CA PHE A 510 -43.57 -9.61 -29.48
C PHE A 510 -44.96 -9.08 -29.83
N LYS A 511 -45.38 -9.24 -31.09
CA LYS A 511 -46.74 -8.92 -31.55
C LYS A 511 -47.63 -10.14 -31.35
N LEU A 512 -48.69 -9.98 -30.57
CA LEU A 512 -49.55 -11.09 -30.16
C LEU A 512 -50.64 -11.34 -31.21
N ASP A 513 -50.63 -12.53 -31.80
CA ASP A 513 -51.63 -12.99 -32.76
C ASP A 513 -51.93 -14.48 -32.51
N ILE A 514 -53.20 -14.82 -32.34
CA ILE A 514 -53.63 -16.19 -32.04
C ILE A 514 -53.38 -17.17 -33.18
N ASN A 515 -53.28 -16.65 -34.41
CA ASN A 515 -52.98 -17.44 -35.61
C ASN A 515 -51.50 -17.38 -36.00
N ALA A 516 -50.66 -16.80 -35.14
CA ALA A 516 -49.22 -16.77 -35.38
C ALA A 516 -48.61 -18.17 -35.44
N GLU A 517 -47.52 -18.27 -36.17
CA GLU A 517 -46.62 -19.42 -36.10
C GLU A 517 -45.93 -19.48 -34.72
N SER A 518 -45.49 -20.65 -34.27
CA SER A 518 -44.74 -20.76 -33.01
C SER A 518 -43.43 -19.96 -33.08
N LEU A 519 -42.93 -19.53 -31.92
CA LEU A 519 -41.64 -18.85 -31.81
C LEU A 519 -40.51 -19.77 -32.25
N VAL A 520 -40.56 -21.05 -31.85
CA VAL A 520 -39.58 -22.07 -32.21
C VAL A 520 -39.46 -22.21 -33.74
N ARG A 521 -40.59 -22.30 -34.43
CA ARG A 521 -40.59 -22.46 -35.90
C ARG A 521 -40.14 -21.19 -36.61
N GLN A 522 -40.48 -20.02 -36.08
CA GLN A 522 -39.93 -18.76 -36.57
C GLN A 522 -38.42 -18.73 -36.40
N GLU A 523 -37.91 -19.02 -35.20
CA GLU A 523 -36.46 -19.00 -34.90
C GLU A 523 -35.69 -19.97 -35.79
N LEU A 524 -36.14 -21.22 -35.93
CA LEU A 524 -35.50 -22.20 -36.82
C LEU A 524 -35.48 -21.75 -38.29
N ARG A 525 -36.59 -21.23 -38.81
CA ARG A 525 -36.65 -20.69 -40.17
C ARG A 525 -35.74 -19.48 -40.35
N ASN A 526 -35.67 -18.64 -39.33
CA ASN A 526 -34.86 -17.43 -39.33
C ASN A 526 -33.37 -17.77 -39.29
N GLN A 527 -32.95 -18.72 -38.45
CA GLN A 527 -31.60 -19.28 -38.45
C GLN A 527 -31.23 -19.83 -39.83
N GLU A 528 -32.10 -20.64 -40.45
CA GLU A 528 -31.86 -21.13 -41.82
C GLU A 528 -31.75 -19.98 -42.84
N SER A 529 -32.63 -18.98 -42.74
CA SER A 529 -32.60 -17.82 -43.63
C SER A 529 -31.33 -16.99 -43.45
N ASP A 530 -30.85 -16.82 -42.21
CA ASP A 530 -29.64 -16.09 -41.89
C ASP A 530 -28.39 -16.81 -42.41
N ILE A 531 -28.32 -18.13 -42.23
CA ILE A 531 -27.25 -18.96 -42.81
C ILE A 531 -27.28 -18.82 -44.34
N LYS A 532 -28.44 -18.98 -44.99
CA LYS A 532 -28.57 -18.83 -46.46
C LYS A 532 -28.18 -17.45 -46.95
N LYS A 533 -28.52 -16.40 -46.20
CA LYS A 533 -28.18 -15.01 -46.52
C LYS A 533 -26.67 -14.77 -46.39
N THR A 534 -26.08 -15.15 -45.25
CA THR A 534 -24.63 -15.00 -44.99
C THR A 534 -23.81 -15.76 -46.02
N VAL A 535 -24.18 -17.02 -46.32
CA VAL A 535 -23.55 -17.81 -47.39
C VAL A 535 -23.73 -17.15 -48.76
N GLY A 536 -24.91 -16.58 -49.04
CA GLY A 536 -25.17 -15.85 -50.28
C GLY A 536 -24.33 -14.58 -50.44
N ASP A 537 -24.18 -13.81 -49.36
CA ASP A 537 -23.37 -12.59 -49.31
C ASP A 537 -21.87 -12.92 -49.43
N ALA A 538 -21.40 -13.99 -48.78
CA ALA A 538 -20.04 -14.51 -48.94
C ALA A 538 -19.78 -14.95 -50.39
N ILE A 539 -20.67 -15.72 -51.02
CA ILE A 539 -20.55 -16.09 -52.45
C ILE A 539 -20.42 -14.84 -53.34
N LYS A 540 -21.20 -13.79 -53.07
CA LYS A 540 -21.15 -12.53 -53.81
C LYS A 540 -19.81 -11.82 -53.62
N LYS A 541 -19.31 -11.70 -52.38
CA LYS A 541 -18.00 -11.12 -52.06
C LYS A 541 -16.86 -11.87 -52.78
N VAL A 542 -16.89 -13.21 -52.77
CA VAL A 542 -15.89 -14.04 -53.47
C VAL A 542 -15.99 -13.87 -55.00
N GLN A 543 -17.20 -13.75 -55.58
CA GLN A 543 -17.36 -13.43 -57.00
C GLN A 543 -16.80 -12.06 -57.37
N GLU A 544 -17.03 -11.04 -56.54
CA GLU A 544 -16.44 -9.70 -56.71
C GLU A 544 -14.90 -9.78 -56.68
N ALA A 545 -14.32 -10.54 -55.73
CA ALA A 545 -12.88 -10.76 -55.67
C ALA A 545 -12.35 -11.43 -56.94
N ARG A 546 -13.04 -12.46 -57.45
CA ARG A 546 -12.65 -13.17 -58.68
C ARG A 546 -12.68 -12.28 -59.91
N ASN A 547 -13.69 -11.42 -60.04
CA ASN A 547 -13.76 -10.46 -61.14
C ASN A 547 -12.55 -9.50 -61.10
N LYS A 548 -12.21 -8.99 -59.91
CA LYS A 548 -11.03 -8.16 -59.71
C LYS A 548 -9.72 -8.89 -60.03
N MET A 549 -9.58 -10.15 -59.59
CA MET A 549 -8.44 -11.00 -59.94
C MET A 549 -8.32 -11.20 -61.45
N HIS A 550 -9.43 -11.42 -62.15
CA HIS A 550 -9.45 -11.57 -63.62
C HIS A 550 -9.03 -10.28 -64.34
N ASP A 551 -9.51 -9.12 -63.87
CA ASP A 551 -9.13 -7.81 -64.39
C ASP A 551 -7.63 -7.54 -64.20
N ALA A 552 -7.11 -7.82 -63.01
CA ALA A 552 -5.69 -7.66 -62.68
C ALA A 552 -4.81 -8.61 -63.49
N LYS A 553 -5.26 -9.85 -63.73
CA LYS A 553 -4.51 -10.88 -64.47
C LYS A 553 -4.03 -10.42 -65.84
N SER A 554 -4.84 -9.63 -66.54
CA SER A 554 -4.51 -9.08 -67.86
C SER A 554 -3.34 -8.07 -67.86
N GLN A 555 -2.99 -7.54 -66.69
CA GLN A 555 -1.96 -6.51 -66.51
C GLN A 555 -0.66 -7.06 -65.89
N LEU A 556 -0.61 -8.35 -65.56
CA LEU A 556 0.54 -9.02 -64.95
C LEU A 556 1.64 -9.41 -65.95
N ASP A 557 1.40 -9.25 -67.26
CA ASP A 557 2.32 -9.56 -68.37
C ASP A 557 3.53 -8.63 -68.45
N LYS A 558 3.52 -7.54 -67.69
CA LYS A 558 4.57 -6.51 -67.70
C LYS A 558 5.72 -6.89 -66.77
N GLU A 559 6.93 -6.47 -67.12
CA GLU A 559 8.18 -6.70 -66.38
C GLU A 559 8.09 -6.19 -64.92
N GLN A 560 7.34 -5.11 -64.69
CA GLN A 560 6.93 -4.63 -63.37
C GLN A 560 5.40 -4.58 -63.28
N VAL A 561 4.85 -4.99 -62.12
CA VAL A 561 3.40 -4.88 -61.84
C VAL A 561 3.03 -3.38 -61.83
N SER A 562 1.95 -3.00 -62.50
CA SER A 562 1.47 -1.62 -62.42
C SER A 562 0.77 -1.37 -61.09
N GLU A 563 0.91 -0.17 -60.52
CA GLU A 563 0.22 0.28 -59.30
C GLU A 563 -1.29 -0.01 -59.34
N ARG A 564 -1.94 0.20 -60.50
CA ARG A 564 -3.36 -0.15 -60.70
C ARG A 564 -3.67 -1.64 -60.54
N ALA A 565 -2.76 -2.53 -60.92
CA ALA A 565 -2.95 -3.98 -60.79
C ALA A 565 -2.75 -4.43 -59.34
N GLU A 566 -1.79 -3.83 -58.62
CA GLU A 566 -1.61 -4.05 -57.18
C GLU A 566 -2.83 -3.58 -56.38
N GLU A 567 -3.37 -2.40 -56.72
CA GLU A 567 -4.58 -1.86 -56.08
C GLU A 567 -5.79 -2.79 -56.30
N VAL A 568 -5.99 -3.29 -57.52
CA VAL A 568 -7.10 -4.21 -57.82
C VAL A 568 -6.92 -5.57 -57.12
N LEU A 569 -5.69 -6.08 -57.00
CA LEU A 569 -5.40 -7.30 -56.23
C LEU A 569 -5.60 -7.08 -54.72
N ALA A 570 -5.21 -5.92 -54.17
CA ALA A 570 -5.46 -5.56 -52.78
C ALA A 570 -6.98 -5.51 -52.48
N GLN A 571 -7.75 -4.92 -53.40
CA GLN A 571 -9.20 -4.92 -53.30
C GLN A 571 -9.83 -6.31 -53.45
N ALA A 572 -9.21 -7.24 -54.19
CA ALA A 572 -9.65 -8.63 -54.24
C ALA A 572 -9.37 -9.35 -52.93
N ARG A 573 -8.18 -9.12 -52.35
CA ARG A 573 -7.77 -9.63 -51.04
C ARG A 573 -8.72 -9.17 -49.92
N GLU A 574 -9.07 -7.89 -49.90
CA GLU A 574 -10.06 -7.33 -48.95
C GLU A 574 -11.39 -8.08 -49.04
N LYS A 575 -11.92 -8.29 -50.25
CA LYS A 575 -13.17 -9.03 -50.46
C LYS A 575 -13.10 -10.50 -50.05
N LEU A 576 -11.95 -11.15 -50.21
CA LEU A 576 -11.73 -12.51 -49.72
C LEU A 576 -11.68 -12.53 -48.18
N GLU A 577 -11.09 -11.52 -47.55
CA GLU A 577 -11.08 -11.40 -46.08
C GLU A 577 -12.48 -11.15 -45.52
N ASP A 578 -13.22 -10.20 -46.09
CA ASP A 578 -14.61 -9.92 -45.70
C ASP A 578 -15.51 -11.17 -45.78
N ALA A 579 -15.27 -12.04 -46.77
CA ALA A 579 -16.03 -13.29 -46.91
C ALA A 579 -15.59 -14.35 -45.90
N LYS A 580 -14.30 -14.39 -45.59
CA LYS A 580 -13.72 -15.29 -44.59
C LYS A 580 -14.21 -14.95 -43.18
N GLU A 581 -14.26 -13.66 -42.84
CA GLU A 581 -14.76 -13.16 -41.55
C GLU A 581 -16.25 -13.50 -41.37
N ASP A 582 -17.11 -13.16 -42.34
CA ASP A 582 -18.53 -13.54 -42.33
C ASP A 582 -18.75 -15.04 -42.10
N LEU A 583 -17.96 -15.89 -42.78
CA LEU A 583 -18.08 -17.34 -42.67
C LEU A 583 -17.49 -17.88 -41.37
N GLY A 584 -16.47 -17.23 -40.82
CA GLY A 584 -15.93 -17.53 -39.49
C GLY A 584 -16.96 -17.25 -38.40
N GLU A 585 -17.56 -16.06 -38.42
CA GLU A 585 -18.66 -15.69 -37.52
C GLU A 585 -19.88 -16.60 -37.69
N LEU A 586 -20.21 -16.98 -38.93
CA LEU A 586 -21.26 -17.94 -39.21
C LEU A 586 -20.96 -19.31 -38.59
N SER A 587 -19.73 -19.83 -38.75
CA SER A 587 -19.32 -21.10 -38.16
C SER A 587 -19.47 -21.06 -36.63
N GLU A 588 -19.06 -19.98 -35.98
CA GLU A 588 -19.23 -19.83 -34.52
C GLU A 588 -20.71 -19.84 -34.12
N ARG A 589 -21.56 -19.05 -34.80
CA ARG A 589 -23.02 -19.04 -34.55
C ARG A 589 -23.68 -20.41 -34.80
N MET A 590 -23.15 -21.21 -35.73
CA MET A 590 -23.68 -22.53 -36.04
C MET A 590 -23.43 -23.57 -34.92
N LYS A 591 -22.53 -23.33 -33.96
CA LYS A 591 -22.22 -24.26 -32.85
C LYS A 591 -23.45 -24.68 -32.04
N GLN A 592 -24.35 -23.73 -31.79
CA GLN A 592 -25.57 -23.93 -31.02
C GLN A 592 -26.82 -24.08 -31.92
N SER A 593 -26.62 -24.25 -33.22
CA SER A 593 -27.71 -24.38 -34.19
C SER A 593 -28.03 -25.84 -34.52
N VAL A 594 -29.22 -26.09 -35.06
CA VAL A 594 -29.61 -27.40 -35.60
C VAL A 594 -28.71 -27.84 -36.78
N GLN A 595 -28.00 -26.88 -37.39
CA GLN A 595 -27.08 -27.10 -38.51
C GLN A 595 -25.63 -27.25 -38.06
N GLU A 596 -25.35 -27.49 -36.76
CA GLU A 596 -24.00 -27.71 -36.21
C GLU A 596 -23.18 -28.73 -37.03
N HIS A 597 -23.83 -29.81 -37.47
CA HIS A 597 -23.20 -30.88 -38.26
C HIS A 597 -22.66 -30.44 -39.63
N ARG A 598 -23.00 -29.23 -40.10
CA ARG A 598 -22.53 -28.64 -41.37
C ARG A 598 -21.48 -27.56 -41.17
N ARG A 599 -20.99 -27.34 -39.95
CA ARG A 599 -19.91 -26.40 -39.67
C ARG A 599 -18.63 -26.76 -40.41
N ASP A 600 -18.34 -28.05 -40.52
CA ASP A 600 -17.16 -28.56 -41.26
C ASP A 600 -17.18 -28.11 -42.73
N ASP A 601 -18.37 -28.03 -43.36
CA ASP A 601 -18.52 -27.54 -44.74
C ASP A 601 -18.15 -26.05 -44.85
N VAL A 602 -18.52 -25.24 -43.85
CA VAL A 602 -18.17 -23.81 -43.76
C VAL A 602 -16.67 -23.63 -43.50
N GLU A 603 -16.10 -24.39 -42.57
CA GLU A 603 -14.67 -24.35 -42.23
C GLU A 603 -13.79 -24.76 -43.43
N GLN A 604 -14.24 -25.74 -44.22
CA GLN A 604 -13.58 -26.14 -45.46
C GLN A 604 -13.58 -25.00 -46.49
N ALA A 605 -14.70 -24.29 -46.67
CA ALA A 605 -14.76 -23.13 -47.55
C ALA A 605 -13.84 -21.99 -47.05
N VAL A 606 -13.80 -21.74 -45.74
CA VAL A 606 -12.91 -20.75 -45.10
C VAL A 606 -11.44 -21.08 -45.36
N ALA A 607 -11.04 -22.35 -45.27
CA ALA A 607 -9.67 -22.78 -45.55
C ALA A 607 -9.26 -22.49 -47.01
N LYS A 608 -10.14 -22.76 -47.97
CA LYS A 608 -9.91 -22.45 -49.40
C LYS A 608 -9.83 -20.94 -49.64
N LEU A 609 -10.65 -20.13 -48.97
CA LEU A 609 -10.56 -18.67 -49.04
C LEU A 609 -9.25 -18.14 -48.46
N ASP A 610 -8.75 -18.74 -47.37
CA ASP A 610 -7.44 -18.38 -46.81
C ASP A 610 -6.29 -18.70 -47.77
N GLU A 611 -6.35 -19.86 -48.44
CA GLU A 611 -5.39 -20.22 -49.49
C GLU A 611 -5.47 -19.26 -50.69
N ALA A 612 -6.67 -18.95 -51.17
CA ALA A 612 -6.88 -17.97 -52.24
C ALA A 612 -6.30 -16.59 -51.88
N LYS A 613 -6.54 -16.12 -50.65
CA LYS A 613 -6.03 -14.85 -50.14
C LYS A 613 -4.50 -14.84 -50.12
N ARG A 614 -3.87 -15.90 -49.61
CA ARG A 614 -2.39 -16.03 -49.59
C ARG A 614 -1.81 -15.99 -51.00
N SER A 615 -2.43 -16.67 -51.96
CA SER A 615 -2.00 -16.61 -53.35
C SER A 615 -2.15 -15.21 -53.97
N VAL A 616 -3.24 -14.46 -53.67
CA VAL A 616 -3.38 -13.06 -54.11
C VAL A 616 -2.30 -12.15 -53.51
N GLU A 617 -1.97 -12.34 -52.22
CA GLU A 617 -0.92 -11.59 -51.53
C GLU A 617 0.48 -11.89 -52.06
N ASN A 618 0.75 -13.14 -52.44
CA ASN A 618 2.03 -13.57 -53.00
C ASN A 618 2.20 -13.23 -54.47
N ALA A 619 1.12 -12.97 -55.20
CA ALA A 619 1.15 -12.66 -56.63
C ALA A 619 2.04 -11.46 -57.00
N PRO A 620 1.98 -10.27 -56.35
CA PRO A 620 2.89 -9.17 -56.68
C PRO A 620 4.35 -9.42 -56.24
N LEU A 621 4.60 -10.40 -55.38
CA LEU A 621 5.93 -10.71 -54.84
C LEU A 621 6.76 -11.64 -55.74
N GLN A 622 6.19 -12.20 -56.81
CA GLN A 622 6.93 -13.11 -57.70
C GLN A 622 7.77 -12.35 -58.74
N ASP A 623 9.00 -12.84 -58.94
CA ASP A 623 9.98 -12.24 -59.86
C ASP A 623 9.58 -12.36 -61.34
N THR A 624 8.83 -13.40 -61.73
CA THR A 624 8.48 -13.67 -63.13
C THR A 624 6.98 -13.44 -63.42
N PRO A 625 6.63 -12.86 -64.59
CA PRO A 625 5.22 -12.72 -65.00
C PRO A 625 4.43 -14.03 -64.97
N GLU A 626 5.07 -15.15 -65.33
CA GLU A 626 4.46 -16.48 -65.32
C GLU A 626 4.12 -16.94 -63.90
N ALA A 627 5.03 -16.72 -62.94
CA ALA A 627 4.78 -17.06 -61.54
C ALA A 627 3.67 -16.18 -60.93
N ARG A 628 3.64 -14.87 -61.23
CA ARG A 628 2.55 -13.96 -60.80
C ARG A 628 1.19 -14.44 -61.30
N LYS A 629 1.11 -14.82 -62.58
CA LYS A 629 -0.12 -15.38 -63.17
C LYS A 629 -0.50 -16.71 -62.54
N SER A 630 0.46 -17.57 -62.25
CA SER A 630 0.22 -18.86 -61.59
C SER A 630 -0.40 -18.69 -60.21
N GLU A 631 0.08 -17.72 -59.41
CA GLU A 631 -0.53 -17.40 -58.11
C GLU A 631 -1.96 -16.89 -58.26
N VAL A 632 -2.22 -15.98 -59.19
CA VAL A 632 -3.59 -15.51 -59.46
C VAL A 632 -4.49 -16.64 -59.99
N ASP A 633 -3.96 -17.56 -60.79
CA ASP A 633 -4.69 -18.74 -61.26
C ASP A 633 -5.01 -19.71 -60.12
N ASN A 634 -4.08 -19.89 -59.17
CA ASN A 634 -4.34 -20.67 -57.96
C ASN A 634 -5.45 -20.01 -57.13
N ALA A 635 -5.37 -18.70 -56.91
CA ALA A 635 -6.39 -17.97 -56.17
C ALA A 635 -7.76 -18.02 -56.84
N LEU A 636 -7.83 -17.93 -58.18
CA LEU A 636 -9.07 -18.06 -58.94
C LEU A 636 -9.66 -19.48 -58.85
N ARG A 637 -8.82 -20.52 -58.81
CA ARG A 637 -9.23 -21.92 -58.64
C ARG A 637 -9.79 -22.15 -57.23
N GLU A 638 -9.04 -21.81 -56.20
CA GLU A 638 -9.48 -21.97 -54.80
C GLU A 638 -10.76 -21.17 -54.51
N SER A 639 -10.88 -19.97 -55.07
CA SER A 639 -12.11 -19.17 -54.95
C SER A 639 -13.32 -19.80 -55.67
N GLU A 640 -13.11 -20.50 -56.80
CA GLU A 640 -14.19 -21.24 -57.48
C GLU A 640 -14.60 -22.46 -56.68
N GLU A 641 -13.63 -23.20 -56.14
CA GLU A 641 -13.89 -24.35 -55.28
C GLU A 641 -14.67 -23.92 -54.03
N ALA A 642 -14.27 -22.84 -53.36
CA ALA A 642 -15.00 -22.28 -52.22
C ALA A 642 -16.44 -21.87 -52.60
N ILE A 643 -16.64 -21.23 -53.76
CA ILE A 643 -18.00 -20.89 -54.24
C ILE A 643 -18.85 -22.15 -54.44
N ASN A 644 -18.27 -23.23 -54.95
CA ASN A 644 -19.00 -24.47 -55.18
C ASN A 644 -19.36 -25.17 -53.87
N ASP A 645 -18.44 -25.26 -52.91
CA ASP A 645 -18.71 -25.76 -51.56
C ASP A 645 -19.84 -24.96 -50.89
N LEU A 646 -19.78 -23.62 -50.95
CA LEU A 646 -20.82 -22.75 -50.39
C LEU A 646 -22.19 -22.91 -51.09
N ARG A 647 -22.21 -23.15 -52.41
CA ARG A 647 -23.44 -23.44 -53.16
C ARG A 647 -24.02 -24.79 -52.79
N GLU A 648 -23.17 -25.80 -52.60
CA GLU A 648 -23.55 -27.14 -52.14
C GLU A 648 -24.14 -27.06 -50.75
N LEU A 649 -23.45 -26.42 -49.80
CA LEU A 649 -23.95 -26.14 -48.45
C LEU A 649 -25.35 -25.49 -48.48
N ARG A 650 -25.54 -24.47 -49.32
CA ARG A 650 -26.85 -23.80 -49.45
C ARG A 650 -27.95 -24.75 -49.97
N GLN A 651 -27.63 -25.64 -50.91
CA GLN A 651 -28.57 -26.64 -51.41
C GLN A 651 -28.89 -27.70 -50.35
N ASP A 652 -27.89 -28.05 -49.57
CA ASP A 652 -27.98 -29.07 -48.55
C ASP A 652 -28.81 -28.61 -47.34
N ILE A 653 -28.60 -27.38 -46.87
CA ILE A 653 -29.51 -26.74 -45.90
C ILE A 653 -30.95 -26.71 -46.44
N GLN A 654 -31.12 -26.51 -47.75
CA GLN A 654 -32.45 -26.54 -48.37
C GLN A 654 -33.06 -27.96 -48.41
N LYS A 655 -32.24 -29.02 -48.51
CA LYS A 655 -32.68 -30.42 -48.42
C LYS A 655 -33.04 -30.82 -46.98
N ASP A 656 -32.42 -30.19 -45.99
CA ASP A 656 -32.69 -30.45 -44.58
C ASP A 656 -33.95 -29.76 -44.06
N GLN A 657 -34.53 -28.82 -44.80
CA GLN A 657 -35.73 -28.08 -44.41
C GLN A 657 -36.90 -28.97 -43.92
N PRO A 658 -37.21 -30.14 -44.51
CA PRO A 658 -38.23 -31.05 -43.96
C PRO A 658 -37.86 -31.56 -42.57
N LYS A 659 -36.59 -31.88 -42.33
CA LYS A 659 -36.09 -32.35 -41.01
C LYS A 659 -36.19 -31.23 -39.97
N THR A 660 -35.85 -30.01 -40.35
CA THR A 660 -36.01 -28.83 -39.46
C THR A 660 -37.48 -28.58 -39.14
N ASN A 661 -38.39 -28.76 -40.10
CA ASN A 661 -39.83 -28.63 -39.87
C ASN A 661 -40.37 -29.73 -38.94
N ASP A 662 -39.92 -30.97 -39.11
CA ASP A 662 -40.26 -32.09 -38.23
C ASP A 662 -39.77 -31.81 -36.81
N LEU A 663 -38.55 -31.31 -36.65
CA LEU A 663 -37.99 -30.90 -35.36
C LEU A 663 -38.82 -29.77 -34.72
N ALA A 664 -39.16 -28.73 -35.49
CA ALA A 664 -40.01 -27.64 -35.02
C ALA A 664 -41.38 -28.17 -34.55
N LYS A 665 -41.96 -29.12 -35.27
CA LYS A 665 -43.22 -29.75 -34.91
C LYS A 665 -43.10 -30.61 -33.63
N LEU A 666 -42.00 -31.34 -33.46
CA LEU A 666 -41.71 -32.08 -32.23
C LEU A 666 -41.57 -31.14 -31.03
N GLN A 667 -40.84 -30.03 -31.18
CA GLN A 667 -40.69 -29.03 -30.12
C GLN A 667 -42.01 -28.32 -29.80
N GLU A 668 -42.83 -27.99 -30.81
CA GLU A 668 -44.19 -27.47 -30.61
C GLU A 668 -45.07 -28.43 -29.80
N MET A 669 -45.00 -29.74 -30.09
CA MET A 669 -45.74 -30.74 -29.33
C MET A 669 -45.22 -30.90 -27.90
N ALA A 670 -43.90 -30.80 -27.69
CA ALA A 670 -43.29 -30.81 -26.37
C ALA A 670 -43.74 -29.60 -25.53
N GLN A 671 -43.70 -28.39 -26.10
CA GLN A 671 -44.21 -27.18 -25.44
C GLN A 671 -45.71 -27.30 -25.11
N LYS A 672 -46.50 -27.86 -26.02
CA LYS A 672 -47.93 -28.07 -25.78
C LYS A 672 -48.17 -29.12 -24.69
N GLN A 673 -47.33 -30.15 -24.59
CA GLN A 673 -47.39 -31.12 -23.50
C GLN A 673 -47.06 -30.47 -22.15
N GLU A 674 -46.09 -29.56 -22.11
CA GLU A 674 -45.71 -28.80 -20.92
C GLU A 674 -46.83 -27.83 -20.50
N GLU A 675 -47.47 -27.15 -21.46
CA GLU A 675 -48.66 -26.32 -21.24
C GLU A 675 -49.80 -27.13 -20.61
N LEU A 676 -50.13 -28.30 -21.18
CA LEU A 676 -51.13 -29.21 -20.62
C LEU A 676 -50.76 -29.72 -19.23
N ALA A 677 -49.50 -30.08 -18.99
CA ALA A 677 -49.04 -30.52 -17.69
C ALA A 677 -49.20 -29.43 -16.61
N ARG A 678 -48.97 -28.18 -17.00
CA ARG A 678 -49.12 -27.02 -16.11
C ARG A 678 -50.58 -26.68 -15.84
N GLU A 679 -51.45 -26.75 -16.85
CA GLU A 679 -52.89 -26.59 -16.66
C GLU A 679 -53.44 -27.61 -15.65
N ALA A 680 -52.96 -28.85 -15.68
CA ALA A 680 -53.31 -29.86 -14.68
C ALA A 680 -52.71 -29.64 -13.29
N ALA A 681 -51.60 -28.90 -13.19
CA ALA A 681 -51.05 -28.49 -11.89
C ALA A 681 -51.89 -27.35 -11.27
N GLU A 682 -52.49 -26.48 -12.09
CA GLU A 682 -53.32 -25.37 -11.63
C GLU A 682 -54.79 -25.77 -11.41
N GLN A 683 -55.32 -26.71 -12.20
CA GLN A 683 -56.69 -27.21 -12.12
C GLN A 683 -56.67 -28.74 -12.04
N ALA A 684 -57.43 -29.34 -11.12
CA ALA A 684 -57.45 -30.79 -10.96
C ALA A 684 -57.78 -31.47 -12.30
N PRO A 685 -56.98 -32.47 -12.74
CA PRO A 685 -57.09 -33.05 -14.08
C PRO A 685 -58.49 -33.62 -14.29
N ASP A 686 -59.14 -33.20 -15.39
CA ASP A 686 -60.44 -33.68 -15.80
C ASP A 686 -60.34 -34.74 -16.91
N GLN A 687 -61.49 -35.28 -17.29
CA GLN A 687 -61.55 -36.38 -18.27
C GLN A 687 -61.16 -35.90 -19.68
N ASP A 688 -61.30 -34.61 -19.97
CA ASP A 688 -60.91 -34.00 -21.24
C ASP A 688 -59.39 -33.82 -21.30
N TRP A 689 -58.76 -33.37 -20.22
CA TRP A 689 -57.30 -33.30 -20.09
C TRP A 689 -56.64 -34.68 -20.26
N GLU A 690 -57.15 -35.74 -19.62
CA GLU A 690 -56.59 -37.09 -19.79
C GLU A 690 -56.70 -37.59 -21.24
N ASN A 691 -57.76 -37.20 -21.95
CA ASN A 691 -57.97 -37.55 -23.34
C ASN A 691 -57.01 -36.76 -24.25
N GLU A 692 -56.85 -35.46 -24.02
CA GLU A 692 -55.89 -34.62 -24.76
C GLU A 692 -54.45 -35.05 -24.52
N GLN A 693 -54.09 -35.39 -23.28
CA GLN A 693 -52.76 -35.89 -22.93
C GLN A 693 -52.47 -37.23 -23.63
N ARG A 694 -53.43 -38.18 -23.64
CA ARG A 694 -53.30 -39.45 -24.37
C ARG A 694 -53.18 -39.25 -25.87
N GLN A 695 -53.98 -38.34 -26.45
CA GLN A 695 -53.89 -38.00 -27.87
C GLN A 695 -52.53 -37.36 -28.21
N MET A 696 -52.04 -36.47 -27.34
CA MET A 696 -50.74 -35.82 -27.50
C MET A 696 -49.59 -36.83 -27.46
N GLN A 697 -49.59 -37.72 -26.46
CA GLN A 697 -48.57 -38.77 -26.35
C GLN A 697 -48.57 -39.70 -27.58
N GLU A 698 -49.74 -40.05 -28.10
CA GLU A 698 -49.85 -40.88 -29.30
C GLU A 698 -49.39 -40.12 -30.56
N GLN A 699 -49.69 -38.82 -30.69
CA GLN A 699 -49.17 -37.97 -31.77
C GLN A 699 -47.65 -37.83 -31.73
N ILE A 700 -47.08 -37.53 -30.55
CA ILE A 700 -45.63 -37.47 -30.36
C ILE A 700 -45.02 -38.82 -30.74
N ARG A 701 -45.60 -39.94 -30.29
CA ARG A 701 -45.11 -41.28 -30.61
C ARG A 701 -45.14 -41.57 -32.11
N GLN A 702 -46.20 -41.16 -32.81
CA GLN A 702 -46.33 -41.33 -34.26
C GLN A 702 -45.33 -40.47 -35.03
N GLU A 703 -45.15 -39.21 -34.63
CA GLU A 703 -44.22 -38.30 -35.29
C GLU A 703 -42.75 -38.72 -35.06
N VAL A 704 -42.41 -39.10 -33.83
CA VAL A 704 -41.09 -39.64 -33.46
C VAL A 704 -40.80 -40.95 -34.21
N ALA A 705 -41.81 -41.78 -34.48
CA ALA A 705 -41.65 -42.99 -35.28
C ALA A 705 -41.47 -42.71 -36.77
N GLN A 706 -42.03 -41.60 -37.28
CA GLN A 706 -41.90 -41.18 -38.68
C GLN A 706 -40.59 -40.43 -38.95
N SER A 707 -39.96 -39.83 -37.93
CA SER A 707 -38.71 -39.07 -38.08
C SER A 707 -37.63 -39.49 -37.06
N PRO A 708 -36.95 -40.64 -37.27
CA PRO A 708 -35.88 -41.13 -36.38
C PRO A 708 -34.67 -40.20 -36.31
N GLU A 709 -34.40 -39.44 -37.38
CA GLU A 709 -33.32 -38.46 -37.45
C GLU A 709 -33.65 -37.18 -36.67
N ALA A 710 -34.91 -36.72 -36.73
CA ALA A 710 -35.36 -35.59 -35.89
C ALA A 710 -35.35 -35.97 -34.40
N LYS A 711 -35.59 -37.24 -34.07
CA LYS A 711 -35.40 -37.77 -32.70
C LYS A 711 -33.95 -37.65 -32.23
N ALA A 712 -32.97 -37.98 -33.08
CA ALA A 712 -31.56 -37.85 -32.74
C ALA A 712 -31.12 -36.38 -32.62
N ALA A 713 -31.64 -35.48 -33.47
CA ALA A 713 -31.38 -34.04 -33.41
C ALA A 713 -32.03 -33.38 -32.18
N ALA A 714 -33.30 -33.71 -31.88
CA ALA A 714 -33.99 -33.26 -30.67
C ALA A 714 -33.30 -33.80 -29.40
N MET A 715 -32.90 -35.08 -29.40
CA MET A 715 -32.13 -35.67 -28.30
C MET A 715 -30.72 -35.10 -28.15
N LYS A 716 -30.12 -34.53 -29.19
CA LYS A 716 -28.79 -33.89 -29.12
C LYS A 716 -28.89 -32.43 -28.68
N ALA A 717 -29.92 -31.71 -29.13
CA ALA A 717 -30.19 -30.31 -28.74
C ALA A 717 -30.80 -30.17 -27.33
N GLN A 718 -31.45 -31.22 -26.81
CA GLN A 718 -32.08 -31.24 -25.49
C GLN A 718 -31.59 -32.42 -24.63
N ALA A 719 -30.39 -32.94 -24.90
CA ALA A 719 -29.84 -34.15 -24.25
C ALA A 719 -29.88 -34.07 -22.72
N ASP A 720 -29.66 -32.87 -22.17
CA ASP A 720 -29.60 -32.64 -20.73
C ASP A 720 -31.00 -32.46 -20.13
N GLN A 721 -31.85 -31.63 -20.75
CA GLN A 721 -33.24 -31.40 -20.32
C GLN A 721 -34.13 -32.66 -20.42
N VAL A 722 -33.96 -33.48 -21.47
CA VAL A 722 -34.76 -34.71 -21.64
C VAL A 722 -34.27 -35.81 -20.70
N MET A 723 -32.98 -35.90 -20.37
CA MET A 723 -32.52 -36.81 -19.31
C MET A 723 -33.06 -36.40 -17.95
N GLU A 724 -33.10 -35.11 -17.65
CA GLU A 724 -33.64 -34.60 -16.38
C GLU A 724 -35.17 -34.77 -16.28
N LEU A 725 -35.91 -34.38 -17.33
CA LEU A 725 -37.37 -34.56 -17.42
C LEU A 725 -37.79 -36.02 -17.54
N SER A 726 -36.98 -36.90 -18.16
CA SER A 726 -37.26 -38.34 -18.16
C SER A 726 -37.00 -38.98 -16.81
N ASN A 727 -35.97 -38.55 -16.08
CA ASN A 727 -35.73 -38.96 -14.70
C ASN A 727 -36.85 -38.47 -13.76
N GLU A 728 -37.28 -37.20 -13.89
CA GLU A 728 -38.43 -36.67 -13.14
C GLU A 728 -39.75 -37.33 -13.52
N ALA A 729 -40.00 -37.59 -14.80
CA ALA A 729 -41.20 -38.29 -15.24
C ALA A 729 -41.20 -39.76 -14.79
N GLU A 730 -40.03 -40.40 -14.70
CA GLU A 730 -39.86 -41.76 -14.20
C GLU A 730 -39.98 -41.82 -12.66
N GLU A 731 -39.52 -40.78 -11.95
CA GLU A 731 -39.78 -40.55 -10.52
C GLU A 731 -41.27 -40.30 -10.24
N LEU A 732 -41.92 -39.42 -11.00
CA LEU A 732 -43.35 -39.12 -10.90
C LEU A 732 -44.22 -40.33 -11.26
N LYS A 733 -43.82 -41.11 -12.27
CA LYS A 733 -44.49 -42.37 -12.62
C LYS A 733 -44.29 -43.42 -11.54
N LYS A 734 -43.10 -43.54 -10.93
CA LYS A 734 -42.87 -44.41 -9.76
C LYS A 734 -43.68 -43.94 -8.54
N ALA A 735 -43.82 -42.63 -8.35
CA ALA A 735 -44.64 -42.04 -7.30
C ALA A 735 -46.14 -42.29 -7.54
N GLN A 736 -46.62 -42.17 -8.78
CA GLN A 736 -48.01 -42.48 -9.17
C GLN A 736 -48.32 -43.98 -9.16
N GLU A 737 -47.39 -44.85 -9.58
CA GLU A 737 -47.51 -46.31 -9.47
C GLU A 737 -47.42 -46.78 -8.00
N GLY A 738 -46.68 -46.05 -7.17
CA GLY A 738 -46.69 -46.22 -5.71
C GLY A 738 -48.03 -45.80 -5.09
N LEU A 739 -48.58 -44.65 -5.50
CA LEU A 739 -49.88 -44.13 -5.06
C LEU A 739 -51.06 -45.00 -5.52
N SER A 740 -51.02 -45.55 -6.74
CA SER A 740 -52.08 -46.44 -7.25
C SER A 740 -52.08 -47.80 -6.56
N LYS A 741 -50.89 -48.38 -6.30
CA LYS A 741 -50.74 -49.59 -5.46
C LYS A 741 -51.17 -49.37 -4.01
N LEU A 742 -50.96 -48.16 -3.47
CA LEU A 742 -51.47 -47.78 -2.15
C LEU A 742 -52.99 -47.51 -2.14
N SER A 743 -53.60 -47.22 -3.29
CA SER A 743 -55.05 -46.97 -3.40
C SER A 743 -55.89 -48.25 -3.58
N GLU A 744 -55.32 -49.34 -4.12
CA GLU A 744 -56.01 -50.64 -4.25
C GLU A 744 -56.12 -51.42 -2.92
N GLU A 745 -55.32 -51.07 -1.90
CA GLU A 745 -55.32 -51.74 -0.57
C GLU A 745 -56.03 -50.94 0.55
N ALA A 746 -56.70 -49.83 0.25
CA ALA A 746 -57.30 -48.98 1.29
C ALA A 746 -58.83 -49.21 1.48
N GLU A 747 -59.19 -49.92 2.55
CA GLU A 747 -60.51 -49.78 3.21
C GLU A 747 -60.74 -48.32 3.68
N PRO A 748 -62.00 -47.86 3.84
CA PRO A 748 -62.28 -46.43 3.89
C PRO A 748 -61.81 -45.77 5.21
N ALA A 749 -60.97 -44.75 5.05
CA ALA A 749 -60.63 -43.62 5.94
C ALA A 749 -60.80 -43.79 7.47
N PRO A 750 -59.73 -43.61 8.27
CA PRO A 750 -59.87 -43.27 9.67
C PRO A 750 -59.64 -41.79 9.98
N GLN A 751 -60.40 -41.38 10.97
CA GLN A 751 -60.47 -40.08 11.65
C GLN A 751 -59.13 -39.64 12.28
N LYS A 752 -59.03 -38.32 12.51
CA LYS A 752 -57.96 -37.62 13.27
C LYS A 752 -57.38 -38.48 14.42
N MET A 753 -56.05 -38.65 14.42
CA MET A 753 -55.31 -39.38 15.47
C MET A 753 -55.54 -38.76 16.85
N ASN A 754 -55.79 -39.61 17.86
CA ASN A 754 -55.96 -39.19 19.26
C ASN A 754 -54.60 -38.98 19.96
N ALA A 755 -54.61 -38.16 21.02
CA ALA A 755 -53.41 -37.71 21.74
C ALA A 755 -52.46 -38.82 22.23
N ASP A 756 -52.98 -40.02 22.52
CA ASP A 756 -52.16 -41.16 22.95
C ASP A 756 -51.31 -41.76 21.82
N GLN A 757 -51.76 -41.65 20.55
CA GLN A 757 -50.97 -42.10 19.39
C GLN A 757 -49.84 -41.12 19.06
N LEU A 758 -50.10 -39.82 19.18
CA LEU A 758 -49.09 -38.76 19.03
C LEU A 758 -48.00 -38.84 20.11
N LYS A 759 -48.39 -39.15 21.35
CA LYS A 759 -47.47 -39.38 22.46
C LYS A 759 -46.51 -40.55 22.19
N ASN A 760 -47.02 -41.66 21.67
CA ASN A 760 -46.20 -42.84 21.39
C ASN A 760 -45.29 -42.62 20.17
N ALA A 761 -45.75 -41.93 19.13
CA ALA A 761 -44.94 -41.57 17.97
C ALA A 761 -43.77 -40.64 18.35
N LEU A 762 -44.05 -39.56 19.09
CA LEU A 762 -43.02 -38.61 19.53
C LEU A 762 -41.99 -39.27 20.47
N ALA A 763 -42.45 -40.11 21.40
CA ALA A 763 -41.55 -40.83 22.30
C ALA A 763 -40.66 -41.85 21.54
N GLN A 764 -41.14 -42.42 20.44
CA GLN A 764 -40.38 -43.37 19.64
C GLN A 764 -39.34 -42.68 18.75
N GLU A 765 -39.71 -41.55 18.15
CA GLU A 765 -38.79 -40.73 17.34
C GLU A 765 -37.65 -40.14 18.20
N GLN A 766 -37.97 -39.65 19.40
CA GLN A 766 -36.96 -39.17 20.35
C GLN A 766 -36.04 -40.30 20.85
N GLN A 767 -36.54 -41.53 20.97
CA GLN A 767 -35.73 -42.70 21.34
C GLN A 767 -34.76 -43.11 20.23
N ASN A 768 -35.16 -42.94 18.96
CA ASN A 768 -34.30 -43.18 17.80
C ASN A 768 -33.20 -42.12 17.70
N ALA A 769 -33.55 -40.84 17.82
CA ALA A 769 -32.58 -39.73 17.85
C ALA A 769 -31.55 -39.89 18.99
N LEU A 770 -32.00 -40.37 20.16
CA LEU A 770 -31.11 -40.72 21.28
C LEU A 770 -30.12 -41.84 20.99
N THR A 771 -30.50 -42.77 20.12
CA THR A 771 -29.67 -43.91 19.77
C THR A 771 -28.59 -43.48 18.78
N GLU A 772 -28.95 -42.67 17.79
CA GLU A 772 -28.02 -42.07 16.82
C GLU A 772 -27.03 -41.12 17.51
N ALA A 773 -27.51 -40.19 18.34
CA ALA A 773 -26.63 -39.26 19.06
C ALA A 773 -25.62 -39.97 19.96
N ARG A 774 -25.97 -41.12 20.54
CA ARG A 774 -25.04 -41.95 21.34
C ARG A 774 -24.01 -42.68 20.50
N GLN A 775 -24.36 -43.05 19.27
CA GLN A 775 -23.40 -43.63 18.32
C GLN A 775 -22.41 -42.56 17.87
N GLU A 776 -22.88 -41.36 17.51
CA GLU A 776 -22.01 -40.24 17.15
C GLU A 776 -21.12 -39.79 18.31
N LEU A 777 -21.64 -39.77 19.55
CA LEU A 777 -20.81 -39.46 20.72
C LEU A 777 -19.68 -40.49 20.91
N ALA A 778 -19.96 -41.77 20.66
CA ALA A 778 -18.96 -42.82 20.75
C ALA A 778 -17.88 -42.67 19.67
N GLU A 779 -18.24 -42.13 18.51
CA GLU A 779 -17.33 -41.83 17.40
C GLU A 779 -16.50 -40.57 17.67
N ALA A 780 -17.14 -39.47 18.08
CA ALA A 780 -16.47 -38.22 18.46
C ALA A 780 -15.44 -38.42 19.60
N ARG A 781 -15.77 -39.26 20.60
CA ARG A 781 -14.82 -39.63 21.67
C ARG A 781 -13.70 -40.55 21.21
N ARG A 782 -13.91 -41.32 20.13
CA ARG A 782 -12.86 -42.16 19.51
C ARG A 782 -11.84 -41.31 18.77
N ASP A 783 -12.32 -40.22 18.19
CA ASP A 783 -11.55 -39.30 17.36
C ASP A 783 -10.98 -38.10 18.16
N ASN A 784 -11.15 -38.10 19.50
CA ASN A 784 -10.71 -37.05 20.43
C ASN A 784 -11.27 -35.64 20.11
N GLU A 785 -12.51 -35.55 19.61
CA GLU A 785 -13.21 -34.28 19.39
C GLU A 785 -13.96 -33.85 20.67
N ASP A 786 -13.22 -33.32 21.66
CA ASP A 786 -13.76 -33.03 23.00
C ASP A 786 -14.94 -32.03 23.00
N ASP A 787 -14.91 -31.01 22.15
CA ASP A 787 -15.98 -30.00 22.05
C ASP A 787 -17.26 -30.61 21.48
N ARG A 788 -17.14 -31.38 20.38
CA ARG A 788 -18.27 -32.09 19.75
C ARG A 788 -18.85 -33.16 20.67
N ALA A 789 -18.00 -33.88 21.41
CA ALA A 789 -18.44 -34.82 22.42
C ALA A 789 -19.21 -34.14 23.57
N GLY A 790 -18.78 -32.94 23.98
CA GLY A 790 -19.47 -32.13 24.99
C GLY A 790 -20.87 -31.69 24.54
N ASP A 791 -21.01 -31.23 23.30
CA ASP A 791 -22.29 -30.81 22.74
C ASP A 791 -23.26 -31.99 22.55
N LEU A 792 -22.74 -33.14 22.09
CA LEU A 792 -23.52 -34.38 21.95
C LEU A 792 -24.00 -34.93 23.31
N ASP A 793 -23.17 -34.87 24.35
CA ASP A 793 -23.57 -35.25 25.72
C ASP A 793 -24.73 -34.38 26.24
N LYS A 794 -24.71 -33.08 25.91
CA LYS A 794 -25.79 -32.14 26.27
C LYS A 794 -27.07 -32.45 25.51
N ALA A 795 -26.99 -32.65 24.19
CA ALA A 795 -28.12 -32.99 23.34
C ALA A 795 -28.79 -34.32 23.74
N ILE A 796 -28.00 -35.34 24.10
CA ILE A 796 -28.51 -36.62 24.63
C ILE A 796 -29.30 -36.40 25.92
N LYS A 797 -28.82 -35.52 26.80
CA LYS A 797 -29.50 -35.25 28.08
C LYS A 797 -30.84 -34.54 27.87
N GLU A 798 -30.88 -33.56 26.98
CA GLU A 798 -32.10 -32.82 26.62
C GLU A 798 -33.11 -33.72 25.91
N ALA A 799 -32.69 -34.58 24.98
CA ALA A 799 -33.55 -35.57 24.33
C ALA A 799 -34.10 -36.63 25.30
N GLN A 800 -33.32 -37.04 26.32
CA GLN A 800 -33.83 -37.92 27.39
C GLN A 800 -34.90 -37.23 28.24
N GLU A 801 -34.72 -35.95 28.51
CA GLU A 801 -35.67 -35.15 29.27
C GLU A 801 -36.95 -34.91 28.46
N ALA A 802 -36.84 -34.59 27.17
CA ALA A 802 -37.95 -34.51 26.22
C ALA A 802 -38.75 -35.81 26.15
N THR A 803 -38.08 -36.96 26.08
CA THR A 803 -38.72 -38.29 26.08
C THR A 803 -39.48 -38.56 27.38
N ASN A 804 -38.89 -38.19 28.53
CA ASN A 804 -39.55 -38.34 29.84
C ASN A 804 -40.77 -37.44 29.97
N LYS A 805 -40.69 -36.20 29.46
CA LYS A 805 -41.79 -35.24 29.42
C LYS A 805 -42.93 -35.70 28.51
N ALA A 806 -42.59 -36.25 27.34
CA ALA A 806 -43.56 -36.89 26.45
C ALA A 806 -44.29 -38.05 27.16
N ARG A 807 -43.57 -38.91 27.88
CA ARG A 807 -44.17 -40.02 28.66
C ARG A 807 -45.06 -39.56 29.82
N GLN A 808 -44.83 -38.38 30.37
CA GLN A 808 -45.69 -37.74 31.39
C GLN A 808 -46.89 -36.98 30.80
N SER A 809 -47.09 -37.03 29.48
CA SER A 809 -48.14 -36.30 28.74
C SER A 809 -47.98 -34.77 28.74
N GLU A 810 -46.77 -34.25 29.01
CA GLU A 810 -46.44 -32.83 28.84
C GLU A 810 -45.89 -32.57 27.41
N LEU A 811 -46.74 -32.71 26.39
CA LEU A 811 -46.31 -32.73 24.97
C LEU A 811 -45.72 -31.41 24.45
N GLU A 812 -46.21 -30.24 24.90
CA GLU A 812 -45.62 -28.94 24.50
C GLU A 812 -44.20 -28.76 25.03
N LYS A 813 -43.95 -29.12 26.30
CA LYS A 813 -42.61 -29.04 26.89
C LYS A 813 -41.65 -30.07 26.28
N ALA A 814 -42.17 -31.23 25.89
CA ALA A 814 -41.39 -32.23 25.16
C ALA A 814 -40.98 -31.73 23.78
N ALA A 815 -41.88 -31.03 23.06
CA ALA A 815 -41.57 -30.43 21.76
C ALA A 815 -40.59 -29.25 21.87
N GLU A 816 -40.65 -28.48 22.96
CA GLU A 816 -39.72 -27.35 23.19
C GLU A 816 -38.31 -27.82 23.52
N LEU A 817 -38.17 -28.91 24.30
CA LEU A 817 -36.88 -29.55 24.60
C LEU A 817 -36.30 -30.35 23.41
N ALA A 818 -37.11 -30.61 22.38
CA ALA A 818 -36.70 -31.33 21.18
C ALA A 818 -36.24 -30.42 20.03
N LYS A 819 -36.44 -29.10 20.15
CA LYS A 819 -35.85 -28.08 19.27
C LYS A 819 -34.43 -27.77 19.72
#